data_AF-A0A954WH26-F1
#
_entry.id   AF-A0A954WH26-F1
#
_cell.length_a   1.000
_cell.length_b   1.000
_cell.length_c   1.000
_cell.angle_alpha   90.00
_cell.angle_beta   90.00
_cell.angle_gamma   90.00
#
_symmetry.space_group_name_H-M   'P 1'
#
loop_
_entity.id
_entity.type
_entity.pdbx_description
1 polymer ?
#
loop_
_entity_poly.entity_id
_entity_poly.type
_entity_poly.pdbx_seq_one_letter_code
_entity_poly.pdbx_strand_id
1 'polypeptide(L)'
;GNRTVRFTATDGTDASTAVTRTLFLGNQAVLSLDGNNSAGNAPNFNTSFTEGGGLRILSDGMSLTDSAHTNLQGATITLTNPQDGSDEYVVVDDTLAAGFGITVSYGANGHSITLAGAATLDEYRQTLESVHYFNSSLQPNTTSRLVEFVVDNGEVASDPRTATIGVAAVNSAPTIRSGNFVETGGSGQLLTALDIASNLLLTDDHRALIVDRTFPLLATFPQDVEPTVPAFTGVAGATLYDFATGSASAASDTNTFYLAGRVRDKLFAIAYDGTLIQTLEDGVGGVDGLDGATATVVSPDLRHLYVAAFDDDSVTLFDRDPTTGELTFRTKFANGQNGISGLTDPQQLFSSPDGRHLIAYNAATAKWIVFARNAVTGALSFVGQFDSAGGASVLSAAFSPDGRHLYAGTADSVLNVYSRNPATGALAIEATYTEGVDGFAGLDEAESILVDPDGRHVYIASWPNSSLAALARDPATGLLSPGHLLDDDDFDVLTFANKAAISADGNLLYTAGFLNPRRLGVFEPFGMTRTFVENATALNVFGGNGAATIGDDGGTITSLTVSIQVVDTKGTSAIPGTPDGASELLAWSTSGGSITATPDANNHSVTFTGGSSLAEYEQVLRSITYRNTSDNPNTTPRAILAVVSDGSSTGSMFNRINITAIDDPPTLGGVEPAGLAYTENDPATIISSTITPADLDSTSLSAATIAIAANFQSGEDVLAFQGDAPSGITVGSFDTNTGVLQLTGTASIAAYQAALRSITYRNTSDAPSAAPRLVAFTVQSGAQVSNLVTREIAVTPTADDPVISFDAVQFVDELQNDDGPHLGLNSVWDVATTSDGKWLYVTARDSDDGLTVYRRDADTGELRFVTWYEQDAQAGFTTLDTLRAALISPDDRFLYVFAEGSQTLNV
;
A
#
# COMPACT_ATOMS: atom_id res chain seq x y z
N GLY A 1 25.10 70.26 -9.19
CA GLY A 1 25.34 70.95 -10.48
C GLY A 1 26.83 70.95 -10.78
N ASN A 2 27.25 70.24 -11.83
CA ASN A 2 28.66 70.01 -12.16
C ASN A 2 29.42 71.33 -12.34
N ARG A 3 30.62 71.42 -11.75
CA ARG A 3 31.48 72.60 -11.93
C ARG A 3 32.55 72.26 -12.97
N THR A 4 32.53 73.01 -14.07
CA THR A 4 33.55 72.89 -15.10
C THR A 4 34.65 73.89 -14.78
N VAL A 5 35.86 73.39 -14.50
CA VAL A 5 37.03 74.26 -14.30
C VAL A 5 37.81 74.31 -15.61
N ARG A 6 37.97 75.52 -16.13
CA ARG A 6 38.69 75.79 -17.38
C ARG A 6 40.08 76.29 -17.04
N PHE A 7 41.10 75.57 -17.50
CA PHE A 7 42.50 75.95 -17.34
C PHE A 7 43.04 76.49 -18.66
N THR A 8 43.66 77.66 -18.59
CA THR A 8 44.45 78.27 -19.67
C THR A 8 45.73 78.81 -19.06
N ALA A 9 46.87 78.42 -19.59
CA ALA A 9 48.16 78.99 -19.23
C ALA A 9 48.53 80.10 -20.21
N THR A 10 49.17 81.17 -19.75
CA THR A 10 49.69 82.24 -20.60
C THR A 10 51.11 82.61 -20.14
N ASP A 11 51.97 82.95 -21.10
CA ASP A 11 53.32 83.44 -20.84
C ASP A 11 53.41 84.98 -20.79
N GLY A 12 52.26 85.66 -20.90
CA GLY A 12 52.16 87.13 -20.91
C GLY A 12 51.96 87.74 -22.30
N THR A 13 52.06 86.96 -23.38
CA THR A 13 51.76 87.43 -24.74
C THR A 13 50.82 86.52 -25.52
N ASP A 14 50.90 85.19 -25.32
CA ASP A 14 49.99 84.22 -25.93
C ASP A 14 49.33 83.33 -24.87
N ALA A 15 48.12 82.84 -25.13
CA ALA A 15 47.39 81.92 -24.25
C ALA A 15 47.28 80.52 -24.88
N SER A 16 47.46 79.49 -24.06
CA SER A 16 47.28 78.09 -24.48
C SER A 16 45.82 77.80 -24.85
N THR A 17 45.59 76.77 -25.67
CA THR A 17 44.25 76.22 -25.85
C THR A 17 43.69 75.79 -24.50
N ALA A 18 42.44 76.15 -24.22
CA ALA A 18 41.85 75.87 -22.93
C ALA A 18 41.59 74.37 -22.75
N VAL A 19 42.06 73.81 -21.64
CA VAL A 19 41.71 72.45 -21.22
C VAL A 19 40.64 72.56 -20.16
N THR A 20 39.52 71.87 -20.36
CA THR A 20 38.43 71.80 -19.38
C THR A 20 38.49 70.47 -18.64
N ARG A 21 38.34 70.53 -17.32
CA ARG A 21 38.12 69.37 -16.46
C ARG A 21 36.80 69.60 -15.71
N THR A 22 35.88 68.67 -15.85
CA THR A 22 34.62 68.66 -15.11
C THR A 22 34.85 67.98 -13.76
N LEU A 23 34.51 68.68 -12.68
CA LEU A 23 34.49 68.12 -11.34
C LEU A 23 33.05 67.70 -11.03
N PHE A 24 32.84 66.39 -10.84
CA PHE A 24 31.57 65.83 -10.41
C PHE A 24 31.44 66.02 -8.90
N LEU A 25 30.38 66.69 -8.46
CA LEU A 25 29.98 66.80 -7.06
C LEU A 25 28.71 65.97 -6.95
N GLY A 26 28.84 64.67 -6.66
CA GLY A 26 27.73 63.73 -6.68
C GLY A 26 26.63 64.16 -5.70
N ASN A 27 25.38 64.15 -6.16
CA ASN A 27 24.21 64.24 -5.28
C ASN A 27 23.88 62.81 -4.82
N GLN A 28 23.57 62.60 -3.55
CA GLN A 28 23.05 61.32 -3.08
C GLN A 28 21.51 61.33 -3.18
N ALA A 29 20.94 60.18 -3.48
CA ALA A 29 19.51 59.97 -3.30
C ALA A 29 19.15 60.02 -1.81
N VAL A 30 17.95 60.53 -1.51
CA VAL A 30 17.41 60.64 -0.15
C VAL A 30 16.31 59.59 0.03
N LEU A 31 16.59 58.64 0.92
CA LEU A 31 15.67 57.57 1.32
C LEU A 31 15.09 57.86 2.71
N SER A 32 13.78 57.68 2.87
CA SER A 32 13.10 57.54 4.16
C SER A 32 12.21 56.30 4.12
N LEU A 33 12.43 55.38 5.08
CA LEU A 33 11.65 54.15 5.20
C LEU A 33 10.27 54.38 5.84
N ASP A 34 10.05 55.57 6.40
CA ASP A 34 8.89 55.91 7.21
C ASP A 34 8.27 57.25 6.76
N GLY A 35 7.41 57.23 5.74
CA GLY A 35 6.71 58.44 5.28
C GLY A 35 5.42 58.77 6.02
N ASN A 36 4.95 57.90 6.92
CA ASN A 36 3.83 58.18 7.83
C ASN A 36 4.30 58.58 9.26
N ASN A 37 5.61 58.53 9.50
CA ASN A 37 6.29 58.99 10.71
C ASN A 37 6.01 58.18 11.98
N SER A 38 5.79 56.88 11.83
CA SER A 38 5.49 55.93 12.91
C SER A 38 6.62 55.76 13.94
N ALA A 39 7.88 56.04 13.58
CA ALA A 39 9.06 55.91 14.44
C ALA A 39 9.54 57.22 15.07
N GLY A 40 8.80 58.32 14.91
CA GLY A 40 9.11 59.61 15.53
C GLY A 40 10.27 60.36 14.87
N ASN A 41 9.96 61.12 13.82
CA ASN A 41 10.82 62.08 13.10
C ASN A 41 12.19 61.57 12.60
N ALA A 42 12.45 60.25 12.64
CA ALA A 42 13.66 59.64 12.10
C ALA A 42 13.35 58.91 10.79
N PRO A 43 14.27 58.89 9.80
CA PRO A 43 14.06 58.24 8.50
C PRO A 43 14.14 56.69 8.54
N ASN A 44 14.13 56.12 9.74
CA ASN A 44 14.18 54.69 10.05
C ASN A 44 12.77 54.20 10.36
N PHE A 45 12.54 52.90 10.20
CA PHE A 45 11.22 52.30 10.41
C PHE A 45 11.27 51.25 11.52
N ASN A 46 10.25 51.20 12.37
CA ASN A 46 10.11 50.16 13.39
C ASN A 46 8.87 49.32 13.07
N THR A 47 9.04 48.00 13.09
CA THR A 47 7.95 47.04 12.92
C THR A 47 8.18 45.83 13.81
N SER A 48 7.26 44.87 13.81
CA SER A 48 7.37 43.65 14.59
C SER A 48 7.09 42.43 13.72
N PHE A 49 7.91 41.41 13.90
CA PHE A 49 7.71 40.06 13.41
C PHE A 49 7.15 39.22 14.57
N THR A 50 6.14 38.43 14.26
CA THR A 50 5.65 37.36 15.13
C THR A 50 5.91 36.05 14.40
N GLU A 51 6.41 35.05 15.13
CA GLU A 51 6.62 33.67 14.66
C GLU A 51 5.37 33.12 13.94
N GLY A 52 5.59 32.26 12.93
CA GLY A 52 4.55 31.71 12.04
C GLY A 52 3.99 32.66 10.98
N GLY A 53 4.66 33.79 10.70
CA GLY A 53 4.18 34.77 9.71
C GLY A 53 5.27 35.46 8.91
N GLY A 54 4.99 35.82 7.66
CA GLY A 54 5.87 36.66 6.86
C GLY A 54 5.76 38.14 7.22
N LEU A 55 6.89 38.83 7.42
CA LEU A 55 6.87 40.27 7.67
C LEU A 55 7.26 41.05 6.41
N ARG A 56 6.32 41.78 5.83
CA ARG A 56 6.64 42.87 4.90
C ARG A 56 7.29 44.01 5.68
N ILE A 57 8.57 44.29 5.41
CA ILE A 57 9.38 45.19 6.23
C ILE A 57 8.90 46.62 6.13
N LEU A 58 8.46 47.06 4.94
CA LEU A 58 8.07 48.43 4.65
C LEU A 58 6.59 48.52 4.29
N SER A 59 5.92 49.58 4.76
CA SER A 59 4.56 49.92 4.35
C SER A 59 4.55 50.78 3.07
N ASP A 60 3.38 50.99 2.45
CA ASP A 60 3.18 51.76 1.20
C ASP A 60 3.50 53.28 1.31
N GLY A 61 4.25 53.68 2.33
CA GLY A 61 4.58 55.07 2.65
C GLY A 61 6.06 55.41 2.52
N MET A 62 6.90 54.59 1.89
CA MET A 62 8.32 54.91 1.71
C MET A 62 8.50 56.16 0.81
N SER A 63 9.45 57.03 1.12
CA SER A 63 9.80 58.16 0.24
C SER A 63 11.22 58.01 -0.29
N LEU A 64 11.36 58.18 -1.60
CA LEU A 64 12.62 58.11 -2.33
C LEU A 64 12.69 59.29 -3.29
N THR A 65 13.68 60.17 -3.09
CA THR A 65 13.85 61.37 -3.92
C THR A 65 15.30 61.57 -4.30
N ASP A 66 15.55 61.99 -5.53
CA ASP A 66 16.86 62.44 -6.00
C ASP A 66 16.65 63.73 -6.81
N SER A 67 17.38 64.78 -6.47
CA SER A 67 17.20 66.10 -7.09
C SER A 67 17.97 66.26 -8.41
N ALA A 68 18.95 65.39 -8.64
CA ALA A 68 19.82 65.40 -9.79
C ALA A 68 19.51 64.29 -10.80
N HIS A 69 18.83 63.22 -10.37
CA HIS A 69 18.53 62.04 -11.17
C HIS A 69 17.05 61.66 -11.09
N THR A 70 16.49 61.19 -12.20
CA THR A 70 15.13 60.63 -12.25
C THR A 70 15.12 59.11 -12.08
N ASN A 71 16.30 58.48 -12.14
CA ASN A 71 16.50 57.03 -12.10
C ASN A 71 17.58 56.68 -11.06
N LEU A 72 17.46 55.49 -10.48
CA LEU A 72 18.55 54.83 -9.75
C LEU A 72 19.22 53.79 -10.65
N GLN A 73 20.40 53.33 -10.22
CA GLN A 73 21.18 52.27 -10.88
C GLN A 73 21.26 51.00 -10.04
N GLY A 74 21.01 51.10 -8.73
CA GLY A 74 21.04 49.95 -7.84
C GLY A 74 20.55 50.24 -6.43
N ALA A 75 20.44 49.17 -5.65
CA ALA A 75 20.22 49.23 -4.21
C ALA A 75 20.80 47.99 -3.53
N THR A 76 21.14 48.10 -2.25
CA THR A 76 21.51 46.96 -1.41
C THR A 76 20.65 46.93 -0.15
N ILE A 77 20.16 45.74 0.18
CA ILE A 77 19.39 45.45 1.39
C ILE A 77 20.19 44.42 2.19
N THR A 78 20.41 44.64 3.48
CA THR A 78 21.22 43.74 4.31
C THR A 78 20.63 43.52 5.70
N LEU A 79 20.37 42.27 6.09
CA LEU A 79 20.17 41.88 7.48
C LEU A 79 21.52 41.89 8.21
N THR A 80 21.73 42.91 9.04
CA THR A 80 23.06 43.23 9.61
C THR A 80 23.37 42.47 10.91
N ASN A 81 22.36 41.93 11.58
CA ASN A 81 22.51 41.22 12.85
C ASN A 81 21.66 39.94 12.92
N PRO A 82 21.83 38.97 12.00
CA PRO A 82 21.15 37.68 12.12
C PRO A 82 21.52 37.04 13.49
N GLN A 83 20.53 36.51 14.20
CA GLN A 83 20.69 35.80 15.48
C GLN A 83 20.39 34.30 15.39
N ASP A 84 19.63 33.86 14.39
CA ASP A 84 19.21 32.47 14.15
C ASP A 84 19.88 31.89 12.89
N GLY A 85 20.99 32.50 12.45
CA GLY A 85 21.87 31.91 11.43
C GLY A 85 21.22 31.83 10.04
N SER A 86 21.13 30.63 9.48
CA SER A 86 20.56 30.38 8.15
C SER A 86 19.03 30.40 8.11
N ASP A 87 18.39 30.37 9.28
CA ASP A 87 16.94 30.33 9.39
C ASP A 87 16.33 31.73 9.16
N GLU A 88 17.18 32.74 9.02
CA GLU A 88 16.77 34.12 8.75
C GLU A 88 17.22 34.58 7.38
N TYR A 89 16.33 35.28 6.70
CA TYR A 89 16.63 35.78 5.37
C TYR A 89 15.70 36.94 5.00
N VAL A 90 16.12 37.69 3.98
CA VAL A 90 15.34 38.77 3.38
C VAL A 90 15.12 38.47 1.91
N VAL A 91 13.91 38.73 1.43
CA VAL A 91 13.51 38.54 0.02
C VAL A 91 12.80 39.78 -0.52
N VAL A 92 12.75 39.90 -1.83
CA VAL A 92 12.02 40.95 -2.55
C VAL A 92 11.11 40.31 -3.60
N ASP A 93 10.11 41.03 -4.11
CA ASP A 93 9.33 40.56 -5.25
C ASP A 93 10.17 40.66 -6.54
N ASP A 94 10.84 39.56 -6.88
CA ASP A 94 11.70 39.42 -8.05
C ASP A 94 10.89 39.62 -9.35
N THR A 95 9.61 39.21 -9.39
CA THR A 95 8.75 39.40 -10.57
C THR A 95 8.45 40.87 -10.83
N LEU A 96 8.13 41.61 -9.78
CA LEU A 96 7.92 43.06 -9.85
C LEU A 96 9.22 43.77 -10.29
N ALA A 97 10.36 43.40 -9.69
CA ALA A 97 11.67 43.96 -10.03
C ALA A 97 12.04 43.71 -11.50
N ALA A 98 11.87 42.47 -11.98
CA ALA A 98 12.15 42.09 -13.37
C ALA A 98 11.22 42.83 -14.36
N GLY A 99 9.95 43.04 -14.00
CA GLY A 99 9.00 43.84 -14.78
C GLY A 99 9.47 45.28 -15.00
N PHE A 100 10.27 45.83 -14.08
CA PHE A 100 10.91 47.14 -14.18
C PHE A 100 12.33 47.12 -14.77
N GLY A 101 12.83 45.95 -15.19
CA GLY A 101 14.19 45.79 -15.69
C GLY A 101 15.27 45.85 -14.61
N ILE A 102 14.91 45.65 -13.34
CA ILE A 102 15.83 45.57 -12.20
C ILE A 102 16.22 44.09 -12.02
N THR A 103 17.52 43.82 -12.03
CA THR A 103 18.08 42.49 -11.74
C THR A 103 18.27 42.33 -10.25
N VAL A 104 17.79 41.22 -9.69
CA VAL A 104 17.96 40.87 -8.26
C VAL A 104 19.10 39.87 -8.10
N SER A 105 19.88 39.99 -7.02
CA SER A 105 20.96 39.06 -6.68
C SER A 105 21.06 38.88 -5.17
N TYR A 106 20.93 37.64 -4.70
CA TYR A 106 20.97 37.29 -3.28
C TYR A 106 22.38 36.90 -2.83
N GLY A 107 22.75 37.32 -1.62
CA GLY A 107 23.92 36.82 -0.91
C GLY A 107 23.79 35.33 -0.58
N ALA A 108 24.92 34.64 -0.42
CA ALA A 108 24.97 33.18 -0.22
C ALA A 108 24.15 32.66 0.98
N ASN A 109 23.86 33.54 1.94
CA ASN A 109 23.20 33.21 3.20
C ASN A 109 21.77 33.76 3.28
N GLY A 110 21.24 34.38 2.21
CA GLY A 110 19.93 35.05 2.24
C GLY A 110 19.88 36.36 3.03
N HIS A 111 20.98 36.78 3.66
CA HIS A 111 21.05 37.99 4.49
C HIS A 111 21.26 39.29 3.71
N SER A 112 21.48 39.21 2.39
CA SER A 112 21.63 40.41 1.57
C SER A 112 21.02 40.27 0.19
N ILE A 113 20.53 41.39 -0.33
CA ILE A 113 19.96 41.53 -1.67
C ILE A 113 20.69 42.67 -2.36
N THR A 114 21.12 42.45 -3.59
CA THR A 114 21.64 43.48 -4.50
C THR A 114 20.68 43.63 -5.66
N LEU A 115 20.17 44.84 -5.85
CA LEU A 115 19.35 45.26 -6.97
C LEU A 115 20.22 46.04 -7.95
N ALA A 116 20.18 45.71 -9.23
CA ALA A 116 20.98 46.38 -10.27
C ALA A 116 20.16 46.61 -11.54
N GLY A 117 20.17 47.84 -12.06
CA GLY A 117 19.44 48.19 -13.27
C GLY A 117 19.02 49.66 -13.27
N ALA A 118 18.97 50.27 -14.46
CA ALA A 118 18.54 51.65 -14.59
C ALA A 118 17.00 51.73 -14.60
N ALA A 119 16.39 52.06 -13.46
CA ALA A 119 14.93 52.20 -13.32
C ALA A 119 14.56 53.50 -12.60
N THR A 120 13.32 53.95 -12.76
CA THR A 120 12.83 55.20 -12.17
C THR A 120 12.78 55.13 -10.64
N LEU A 121 12.74 56.30 -9.99
CA LEU A 121 12.60 56.39 -8.53
C LEU A 121 11.31 55.69 -8.03
N ASP A 122 10.23 55.71 -8.80
CA ASP A 122 8.97 55.08 -8.39
C ASP A 122 9.00 53.55 -8.52
N GLU A 123 9.64 53.03 -9.58
CA GLU A 123 9.85 51.59 -9.75
C GLU A 123 10.73 51.02 -8.64
N TYR A 124 11.86 51.68 -8.32
CA TYR A 124 12.68 51.28 -7.17
C TYR A 124 11.95 51.42 -5.83
N ARG A 125 11.07 52.42 -5.68
CA ARG A 125 10.23 52.55 -4.48
C ARG A 125 9.31 51.34 -4.33
N GLN A 126 8.60 50.96 -5.38
CA GLN A 126 7.71 49.78 -5.39
C GLN A 126 8.49 48.48 -5.11
N THR A 127 9.64 48.28 -5.75
CA THR A 127 10.49 47.12 -5.50
C THR A 127 10.98 47.07 -4.05
N LEU A 128 11.49 48.17 -3.49
CA LEU A 128 11.97 48.20 -2.11
C LEU A 128 10.82 48.01 -1.09
N GLU A 129 9.63 48.52 -1.39
CA GLU A 129 8.42 48.30 -0.59
C GLU A 129 7.96 46.83 -0.57
N SER A 130 8.40 46.00 -1.53
CA SER A 130 8.10 44.56 -1.57
C SER A 130 9.08 43.70 -0.75
N VAL A 131 10.03 44.31 -0.03
CA VAL A 131 10.99 43.55 0.77
C VAL A 131 10.34 42.95 2.01
N HIS A 132 10.59 41.65 2.21
CA HIS A 132 10.12 40.87 3.35
C HIS A 132 11.28 40.32 4.16
N TYR A 133 11.04 40.15 5.47
CA TYR A 133 11.90 39.46 6.41
C TYR A 133 11.23 38.16 6.85
N PHE A 134 12.02 37.10 6.92
CA PHE A 134 11.62 35.78 7.41
C PHE A 134 12.56 35.29 8.50
N ASN A 135 11.98 34.54 9.43
CA ASN A 135 12.70 33.71 10.39
C ASN A 135 11.96 32.38 10.47
N SER A 136 12.61 31.31 10.02
CA SER A 136 12.08 29.96 10.06
C SER A 136 12.51 29.18 11.30
N SER A 137 13.25 29.83 12.21
CA SER A 137 13.55 29.25 13.51
C SER A 137 12.26 29.10 14.31
N LEU A 138 12.01 27.88 14.77
CA LEU A 138 10.98 27.54 15.75
C LEU A 138 11.34 28.02 17.16
N GLN A 139 12.49 28.67 17.35
CA GLN A 139 12.83 29.30 18.62
C GLN A 139 13.45 30.64 18.31
N PRO A 140 12.70 31.55 17.67
CA PRO A 140 13.29 32.74 17.10
C PRO A 140 13.85 33.57 18.24
N ASN A 141 15.14 33.90 18.15
CA ASN A 141 15.77 34.73 19.15
C ASN A 141 15.03 36.06 19.23
N THR A 142 14.56 36.45 20.40
CA THR A 142 13.72 37.65 20.58
C THR A 142 14.47 38.98 20.48
N THR A 143 15.78 38.95 20.26
CA THR A 143 16.59 40.15 19.99
C THR A 143 16.11 40.81 18.69
N SER A 144 15.93 42.14 18.67
CA SER A 144 15.47 42.82 17.45
C SER A 144 16.42 42.66 16.26
N ARG A 145 15.88 42.54 15.05
CA ARG A 145 16.66 42.51 13.80
C ARG A 145 16.76 43.87 13.13
N LEU A 146 17.86 44.08 12.44
CA LEU A 146 18.24 45.34 11.80
C LEU A 146 18.48 45.08 10.31
N VAL A 147 17.57 45.59 9.48
CA VAL A 147 17.67 45.50 8.02
C VAL A 147 18.04 46.86 7.46
N GLU A 148 19.19 46.95 6.83
CA GLU A 148 19.75 48.18 6.26
C GLU A 148 19.45 48.28 4.77
N PHE A 149 19.02 49.46 4.32
CA PHE A 149 18.71 49.81 2.94
C PHE A 149 19.63 50.93 2.48
N VAL A 150 20.26 50.74 1.32
CA VAL A 150 21.11 51.73 0.64
C VAL A 150 20.74 51.76 -0.83
N VAL A 151 20.50 52.95 -1.39
CA VAL A 151 20.20 53.14 -2.82
C VAL A 151 21.34 53.85 -3.52
N ASP A 152 21.59 53.53 -4.79
CA ASP A 152 22.66 54.12 -5.60
C ASP A 152 22.12 54.68 -6.92
N ASN A 153 22.45 55.94 -7.20
CA ASN A 153 22.11 56.62 -8.45
C ASN A 153 23.18 56.46 -9.54
N GLY A 154 24.26 55.72 -9.27
CA GLY A 154 25.38 55.49 -10.18
C GLY A 154 26.52 56.50 -10.03
N GLU A 155 26.35 57.53 -9.18
CA GLU A 155 27.43 58.43 -8.78
C GLU A 155 27.83 58.19 -7.32
N VAL A 156 26.86 58.20 -6.40
CA VAL A 156 27.08 58.06 -4.95
C VAL A 156 25.88 57.37 -4.29
N ALA A 157 26.18 56.33 -3.51
CA ALA A 157 25.19 55.67 -2.65
C ALA A 157 24.63 56.60 -1.57
N SER A 158 23.36 56.42 -1.23
CA SER A 158 22.70 57.13 -0.13
C SER A 158 23.32 56.78 1.23
N ASP A 159 23.04 57.59 2.25
CA ASP A 159 23.24 57.15 3.62
C ASP A 159 22.35 55.92 3.91
N PRO A 160 22.83 54.94 4.71
CA PRO A 160 22.03 53.79 5.08
C PRO A 160 20.82 54.19 5.92
N ARG A 161 19.71 53.49 5.69
CA ARG A 161 18.50 53.55 6.51
C ARG A 161 18.21 52.18 7.09
N THR A 162 17.80 52.13 8.35
CA THR A 162 17.61 50.87 9.06
C THR A 162 16.14 50.68 9.43
N ALA A 163 15.60 49.52 9.08
CA ALA A 163 14.37 48.99 9.66
C ALA A 163 14.71 48.14 10.88
N THR A 164 14.09 48.43 12.03
CA THR A 164 14.20 47.62 13.26
C THR A 164 12.98 46.75 13.41
N ILE A 165 13.19 45.45 13.51
CA ILE A 165 12.14 44.43 13.61
C ILE A 165 12.17 43.86 15.03
N GLY A 166 11.13 44.14 15.82
CA GLY A 166 10.92 43.45 17.10
C GLY A 166 10.47 42.01 16.86
N VAL A 167 11.16 41.02 17.43
CA VAL A 167 10.82 39.60 17.25
C VAL A 167 10.06 39.12 18.48
N ALA A 168 8.83 38.64 18.27
CA ALA A 168 8.02 38.00 19.30
C ALA A 168 7.88 36.51 18.96
N ALA A 169 8.41 35.66 19.85
CA ALA A 169 8.18 34.22 19.80
C ALA A 169 6.76 33.90 20.29
N VAL A 170 6.12 32.94 19.64
CA VAL A 170 4.84 32.33 20.03
C VAL A 170 5.15 30.93 20.55
N ASN A 171 4.25 30.35 21.34
CA ASN A 171 4.38 28.95 21.75
C ASN A 171 3.38 28.15 20.93
N SER A 172 3.88 27.25 20.10
CA SER A 172 3.14 26.48 19.12
C SER A 172 2.74 25.12 19.69
N ALA A 173 2.02 24.32 18.90
CA ALA A 173 1.73 22.95 19.28
C ALA A 173 2.99 22.09 19.12
N PRO A 174 3.35 21.23 20.10
CA PRO A 174 4.42 20.27 19.89
C PRO A 174 4.03 19.31 18.78
N THR A 175 4.90 19.08 17.80
CA THR A 175 4.58 18.26 16.64
C THR A 175 5.30 16.93 16.67
N ILE A 176 4.71 15.92 16.02
CA ILE A 176 5.33 14.59 15.93
C ILE A 176 5.49 14.27 14.46
N ARG A 177 6.73 14.04 14.05
CA ARG A 177 7.11 13.84 12.66
C ARG A 177 7.55 12.39 12.48
N SER A 178 7.23 11.76 11.35
CA SER A 178 7.75 10.44 10.99
C SER A 178 8.14 10.40 9.51
N GLY A 179 9.23 9.72 9.18
CA GLY A 179 9.78 9.65 7.82
C GLY A 179 11.17 10.25 7.67
N ASN A 180 11.85 9.95 6.57
CA ASN A 180 13.11 10.59 6.20
C ASN A 180 12.82 11.97 5.59
N PHE A 181 12.87 13.01 6.42
CA PHE A 181 12.73 14.40 5.94
C PHE A 181 13.97 14.81 5.15
N VAL A 182 13.76 15.16 3.89
CA VAL A 182 14.83 15.71 3.04
C VAL A 182 14.54 17.16 2.80
N GLU A 183 15.12 18.02 3.62
CA GLU A 183 15.29 19.39 3.23
C GLU A 183 16.44 19.46 2.24
N THR A 184 16.15 19.72 0.97
CA THR A 184 17.18 20.08 0.01
C THR A 184 17.70 21.47 0.34
N GLY A 185 18.56 21.59 1.37
CA GLY A 185 19.11 22.87 1.83
C GLY A 185 20.54 22.78 2.39
N GLY A 186 21.05 21.59 2.67
CA GLY A 186 22.36 21.39 3.29
C GLY A 186 23.53 21.33 2.30
N SER A 187 24.13 22.47 1.99
CA SER A 187 25.47 22.63 1.38
C SER A 187 25.72 21.94 0.02
N GLY A 188 25.81 22.74 -1.04
CA GLY A 188 26.73 22.41 -2.13
C GLY A 188 26.16 22.10 -3.52
N GLN A 189 25.24 22.91 -4.05
CA GLN A 189 25.33 23.38 -5.44
C GLN A 189 24.31 24.50 -5.65
N LEU A 190 24.81 25.73 -5.80
CA LEU A 190 24.01 26.87 -6.23
C LEU A 190 23.45 26.59 -7.64
N LEU A 191 22.13 26.43 -7.78
CA LEU A 191 21.46 26.97 -8.97
C LEU A 191 21.25 28.46 -8.72
N THR A 192 21.87 29.26 -9.59
CA THR A 192 21.69 30.70 -9.68
C THR A 192 20.44 30.95 -10.54
N ALA A 193 19.47 31.67 -9.97
CA ALA A 193 18.12 31.95 -10.48
C ALA A 193 17.13 30.79 -10.28
N LEU A 194 16.28 30.89 -9.25
CA LEU A 194 15.06 30.09 -9.09
C LEU A 194 13.96 31.09 -8.74
N ASP A 195 12.85 31.05 -9.47
CA ASP A 195 11.63 31.85 -9.25
C ASP A 195 10.40 30.94 -9.51
N ILE A 196 9.60 30.69 -8.47
CA ILE A 196 8.20 30.25 -8.58
C ILE A 196 7.98 28.90 -9.30
N ALA A 197 7.78 27.82 -8.55
CA ALA A 197 7.24 26.58 -9.11
C ALA A 197 5.79 26.81 -9.59
N SER A 198 5.59 26.85 -10.91
CA SER A 198 4.26 26.98 -11.54
C SER A 198 3.57 25.61 -11.66
N ASN A 199 4.36 24.53 -11.76
CA ASN A 199 3.86 23.16 -11.72
C ASN A 199 4.82 22.23 -10.97
N LEU A 200 4.28 21.28 -10.22
CA LEU A 200 4.98 20.15 -9.62
C LEU A 200 4.29 18.87 -10.10
N LEU A 201 4.97 18.07 -10.93
CA LEU A 201 4.43 16.80 -11.42
C LEU A 201 5.31 15.65 -10.98
N LEU A 202 4.67 14.58 -10.54
CA LEU A 202 5.30 13.31 -10.22
C LEU A 202 4.96 12.28 -11.27
N THR A 203 5.82 11.27 -11.30
CA THR A 203 5.79 10.19 -12.27
C THR A 203 5.77 8.86 -11.53
N ASP A 204 5.32 7.80 -12.20
CA ASP A 204 5.19 6.47 -11.61
C ASP A 204 6.55 5.88 -11.17
N ASP A 205 7.68 6.39 -11.69
CA ASP A 205 9.05 6.01 -11.29
C ASP A 205 9.70 7.00 -10.31
N HIS A 206 8.89 7.79 -9.59
CA HIS A 206 9.32 8.73 -8.55
C HIS A 206 10.25 9.85 -9.05
N ARG A 207 10.14 10.27 -10.31
CA ARG A 207 10.73 11.53 -10.77
C ARG A 207 9.77 12.67 -10.54
N ALA A 208 10.30 13.84 -10.16
CA ALA A 208 9.54 15.07 -10.12
C ALA A 208 10.03 16.04 -11.19
N LEU A 209 9.10 16.61 -11.94
CA LEU A 209 9.35 17.80 -12.74
C LEU A 209 8.87 19.02 -11.95
N ILE A 210 9.79 19.96 -11.73
CA ILE A 210 9.49 21.28 -11.20
C ILE A 210 9.59 22.24 -12.39
N VAL A 211 8.45 22.80 -12.80
CA VAL A 211 8.43 23.80 -13.86
C VAL A 211 8.39 25.18 -13.22
N ASP A 212 9.46 25.93 -13.38
CA ASP A 212 9.61 27.33 -12.96
C ASP A 212 9.26 28.27 -14.13
N ARG A 213 8.82 29.51 -13.84
CA ARG A 213 8.45 30.53 -14.85
C ARG A 213 9.58 30.89 -15.82
N THR A 214 10.83 30.63 -15.43
CA THR A 214 12.07 30.91 -16.16
C THR A 214 12.72 29.66 -16.76
N PHE A 215 12.60 28.48 -16.12
CA PHE A 215 13.16 27.21 -16.61
C PHE A 215 12.41 25.94 -16.13
N PRO A 216 12.23 24.90 -16.97
CA PRO A 216 11.89 23.58 -16.48
C PRO A 216 13.12 22.89 -15.88
N LEU A 217 13.01 22.42 -14.64
CA LEU A 217 14.05 21.73 -13.88
C LEU A 217 13.58 20.31 -13.54
N LEU A 218 14.40 19.32 -13.89
CA LEU A 218 14.08 17.91 -13.67
C LEU A 218 14.89 17.32 -12.51
N ALA A 219 14.21 16.64 -11.57
CA ALA A 219 14.82 15.89 -10.48
C ALA A 219 14.45 14.40 -10.54
N THR A 220 15.41 13.53 -10.18
CA THR A 220 15.21 12.06 -10.10
C THR A 220 15.44 11.60 -8.67
N PHE A 221 14.47 10.94 -8.04
CA PHE A 221 14.57 10.48 -6.65
C PHE A 221 14.71 8.95 -6.60
N PRO A 222 15.84 8.39 -6.10
CA PRO A 222 15.99 6.94 -5.95
C PRO A 222 15.20 6.40 -4.75
N GLN A 223 14.63 5.20 -4.91
CA GLN A 223 13.73 4.52 -3.96
C GLN A 223 14.39 3.97 -2.67
N ASP A 224 15.72 3.75 -2.64
CA ASP A 224 16.32 2.81 -1.67
C ASP A 224 17.62 3.27 -0.98
N VAL A 225 17.97 4.55 -1.03
CA VAL A 225 19.19 5.08 -0.37
C VAL A 225 18.84 6.37 0.35
N GLU A 226 19.58 6.68 1.43
CA GLU A 226 19.62 8.04 1.98
C GLU A 226 19.59 9.04 0.80
N PRO A 227 18.55 9.88 0.70
CA PRO A 227 18.24 10.61 -0.53
C PRO A 227 19.37 11.58 -0.83
N THR A 228 20.28 11.16 -1.72
CA THR A 228 21.32 12.03 -2.24
C THR A 228 20.66 13.05 -3.16
N VAL A 229 20.85 14.33 -2.84
CA VAL A 229 20.32 15.48 -3.60
C VAL A 229 20.59 15.30 -5.11
N PRO A 230 19.56 15.20 -5.96
CA PRO A 230 19.75 15.01 -7.39
C PRO A 230 20.29 16.30 -8.04
N ALA A 231 21.13 16.16 -9.07
CA ALA A 231 21.53 17.28 -9.90
C ALA A 231 20.39 17.65 -10.88
N PHE A 232 19.85 18.84 -10.75
CA PHE A 232 18.89 19.37 -11.73
C PHE A 232 19.59 19.62 -13.07
N THR A 233 18.98 19.19 -14.17
CA THR A 233 19.45 19.48 -15.53
C THR A 233 18.44 20.37 -16.25
N GLY A 234 18.92 21.44 -16.88
CA GLY A 234 18.05 22.34 -17.66
C GLY A 234 17.62 21.69 -18.97
N VAL A 235 16.38 21.94 -19.39
CA VAL A 235 15.84 21.49 -20.69
C VAL A 235 16.57 22.18 -21.83
N ALA A 236 17.24 21.40 -22.69
CA ALA A 236 18.02 21.92 -23.79
C ALA A 236 17.12 22.50 -24.89
N GLY A 237 17.28 23.79 -25.22
CA GLY A 237 16.66 24.42 -26.39
C GLY A 237 15.43 25.30 -26.13
N ALA A 238 14.97 25.43 -24.88
CA ALA A 238 13.91 26.38 -24.53
C ALA A 238 14.50 27.70 -24.00
N THR A 239 14.01 28.85 -24.47
CA THR A 239 14.49 30.17 -24.03
C THR A 239 13.68 30.71 -22.84
N LEU A 240 14.37 31.40 -21.92
CA LEU A 240 14.00 32.01 -20.62
C LEU A 240 12.59 32.64 -20.39
N TYR A 241 11.71 32.73 -21.39
CA TYR A 241 10.46 33.50 -21.33
C TYR A 241 9.20 32.75 -21.79
N ASP A 242 9.30 31.45 -22.12
CA ASP A 242 8.20 30.70 -22.75
C ASP A 242 7.20 30.03 -21.79
N PHE A 243 7.54 29.93 -20.49
CA PHE A 243 6.82 29.05 -19.55
C PHE A 243 6.01 29.79 -18.47
N ALA A 244 5.93 31.11 -18.55
CA ALA A 244 5.64 31.95 -17.38
C ALA A 244 4.25 31.79 -16.71
N THR A 245 3.28 31.03 -17.27
CA THR A 245 1.90 31.00 -16.72
C THR A 245 1.03 29.78 -17.05
N GLY A 246 1.50 28.74 -17.75
CA GLY A 246 0.66 27.60 -18.18
C GLY A 246 0.76 26.34 -17.30
N SER A 247 -0.31 25.55 -17.24
CA SER A 247 -0.32 24.25 -16.55
C SER A 247 0.37 23.15 -17.36
N ALA A 248 0.90 22.15 -16.66
CA ALA A 248 1.51 20.97 -17.24
C ALA A 248 0.74 19.68 -16.92
N SER A 249 0.87 18.69 -17.78
CA SER A 249 0.34 17.33 -17.60
C SER A 249 1.38 16.29 -18.02
N ALA A 250 1.27 15.07 -17.50
CA ALA A 250 2.23 14.00 -17.74
C ALA A 250 1.55 12.77 -18.35
N ALA A 251 2.31 12.04 -19.16
CA ALA A 251 1.93 10.71 -19.65
C ALA A 251 3.04 9.71 -19.28
N SER A 252 2.69 8.69 -18.51
CA SER A 252 3.65 7.74 -17.94
C SER A 252 4.10 6.64 -18.91
N ASP A 253 3.34 6.36 -19.97
CA ASP A 253 3.68 5.34 -20.96
C ASP A 253 4.86 5.73 -21.87
N THR A 254 5.05 7.02 -22.18
CA THR A 254 6.24 7.49 -22.93
C THR A 254 7.17 8.35 -22.11
N ASN A 255 6.91 8.50 -20.81
CA ASN A 255 7.68 9.38 -19.95
C ASN A 255 7.78 10.78 -20.56
N THR A 256 6.63 11.41 -20.83
CA THR A 256 6.56 12.72 -21.48
C THR A 256 5.71 13.70 -20.68
N PHE A 257 6.18 14.94 -20.58
CA PHE A 257 5.48 16.09 -20.05
C PHE A 257 4.96 16.98 -21.18
N TYR A 258 3.77 17.53 -20.99
CA TYR A 258 3.14 18.49 -21.89
C TYR A 258 2.93 19.81 -21.16
N LEU A 259 3.46 20.90 -21.69
CA LEU A 259 3.46 22.22 -21.05
C LEU A 259 2.80 23.25 -21.95
N ALA A 260 1.79 23.95 -21.43
CA ALA A 260 1.22 25.13 -22.08
C ALA A 260 2.12 26.37 -21.86
N GLY A 261 2.39 27.11 -22.93
CA GLY A 261 3.14 28.35 -22.91
C GLY A 261 2.27 29.53 -23.35
N ARG A 262 1.61 30.19 -22.39
CA ARG A 262 0.64 31.27 -22.64
C ARG A 262 1.22 32.49 -23.37
N VAL A 263 2.45 32.89 -23.07
CA VAL A 263 3.03 34.16 -23.57
C VAL A 263 3.42 34.10 -25.04
N ARG A 264 3.52 32.90 -25.61
CA ARG A 264 3.91 32.68 -27.02
C ARG A 264 2.99 31.72 -27.76
N ASP A 265 1.82 31.41 -27.20
CA ASP A 265 0.79 30.59 -27.83
C ASP A 265 1.30 29.20 -28.24
N LYS A 266 2.08 28.59 -27.34
CA LYS A 266 2.83 27.35 -27.59
C LYS A 266 2.40 26.19 -26.71
N LEU A 267 2.63 24.99 -27.23
CA LEU A 267 2.56 23.72 -26.51
C LEU A 267 3.87 22.96 -26.71
N PHE A 268 4.49 22.54 -25.61
CA PHE A 268 5.75 21.80 -25.62
C PHE A 268 5.50 20.35 -25.18
N ALA A 269 6.05 19.40 -25.92
CA ALA A 269 6.17 18.00 -25.51
C ALA A 269 7.64 17.73 -25.15
N ILE A 270 7.91 17.29 -23.93
CA ILE A 270 9.26 17.17 -23.37
C ILE A 270 9.40 15.79 -22.72
N ALA A 271 10.42 15.03 -23.10
CA ALA A 271 10.72 13.76 -22.47
C ALA A 271 11.22 13.95 -21.03
N TYR A 272 11.08 12.92 -20.18
CA TYR A 272 11.52 12.96 -18.78
C TYR A 272 13.04 13.04 -18.61
N ASP A 273 13.85 13.09 -19.66
CA ASP A 273 15.28 13.40 -19.57
C ASP A 273 15.59 14.86 -19.95
N GLY A 274 14.55 15.68 -20.15
CA GLY A 274 14.65 17.07 -20.57
C GLY A 274 14.81 17.25 -22.09
N THR A 275 14.72 16.19 -22.88
CA THR A 275 14.76 16.30 -24.34
C THR A 275 13.45 16.90 -24.86
N LEU A 276 13.54 18.02 -25.58
CA LEU A 276 12.40 18.56 -26.32
C LEU A 276 12.01 17.62 -27.46
N ILE A 277 10.81 17.06 -27.40
CA ILE A 277 10.26 16.15 -28.43
C ILE A 277 9.61 16.98 -29.54
N GLN A 278 8.76 17.94 -29.15
CA GLN A 278 7.96 18.71 -30.09
C GLN A 278 7.60 20.09 -29.54
N THR A 279 7.48 21.07 -30.43
CA THR A 279 6.85 22.37 -30.16
C THR A 279 5.75 22.61 -31.18
N LEU A 280 4.57 22.95 -30.69
CA LEU A 280 3.42 23.36 -31.50
C LEU A 280 3.09 24.81 -31.16
N GLU A 281 2.71 25.59 -32.16
CA GLU A 281 2.47 27.03 -32.05
C GLU A 281 1.16 27.38 -32.74
N ASP A 282 0.37 28.27 -32.15
CA ASP A 282 -0.91 28.69 -32.69
C ASP A 282 -0.76 29.31 -34.09
N GLY A 283 -1.69 28.97 -34.99
CA GLY A 283 -1.68 29.41 -36.39
C GLY A 283 -0.55 28.84 -37.25
N VAL A 284 0.33 27.99 -36.71
CA VAL A 284 1.48 27.39 -37.42
C VAL A 284 1.21 25.93 -37.75
N GLY A 285 1.53 25.51 -38.98
CA GLY A 285 1.44 24.10 -39.37
C GLY A 285 0.02 23.52 -39.36
N GLY A 286 -1.01 24.37 -39.34
CA GLY A 286 -2.41 23.96 -39.26
C GLY A 286 -2.92 23.70 -37.83
N VAL A 287 -2.11 24.00 -36.81
CA VAL A 287 -2.54 24.06 -35.41
C VAL A 287 -3.30 25.37 -35.18
N ASP A 288 -4.39 25.28 -34.43
CA ASP A 288 -5.29 26.38 -34.09
C ASP A 288 -5.92 26.06 -32.72
N GLY A 289 -6.31 27.06 -31.94
CA GLY A 289 -6.86 26.82 -30.60
C GLY A 289 -5.80 26.75 -29.50
N LEU A 290 -4.64 27.39 -29.69
CA LEU A 290 -3.57 27.49 -28.68
C LEU A 290 -3.28 28.94 -28.25
N ASP A 291 -4.02 29.93 -28.77
CA ASP A 291 -3.86 31.34 -28.38
C ASP A 291 -4.14 31.52 -26.88
N GLY A 292 -3.13 31.97 -26.13
CA GLY A 292 -3.20 32.04 -24.68
C GLY A 292 -3.39 30.69 -23.99
N ALA A 293 -2.71 29.63 -24.43
CA ALA A 293 -2.78 28.30 -23.80
C ALA A 293 -2.55 28.35 -22.26
N THR A 294 -3.52 27.89 -21.47
CA THR A 294 -3.54 28.00 -20.00
C THR A 294 -3.40 26.68 -19.26
N ALA A 295 -4.05 25.61 -19.73
CA ALA A 295 -4.06 24.33 -19.03
C ALA A 295 -3.97 23.16 -19.99
N THR A 296 -3.32 22.09 -19.56
CA THR A 296 -3.22 20.84 -20.32
C THR A 296 -3.71 19.67 -19.48
N VAL A 297 -4.34 18.67 -20.11
CA VAL A 297 -4.68 17.41 -19.45
C VAL A 297 -4.59 16.23 -20.42
N VAL A 298 -3.84 15.21 -20.01
CA VAL A 298 -3.77 13.91 -20.71
C VAL A 298 -4.99 13.09 -20.32
N SER A 299 -5.63 12.41 -21.28
CA SER A 299 -6.74 11.53 -20.97
C SER A 299 -6.29 10.28 -20.18
N PRO A 300 -7.14 9.69 -19.32
CA PRO A 300 -6.77 8.52 -18.52
C PRO A 300 -6.34 7.29 -19.34
N ASP A 301 -6.79 7.20 -20.60
CA ASP A 301 -6.36 6.15 -21.54
C ASP A 301 -5.03 6.45 -22.24
N LEU A 302 -4.37 7.57 -21.90
CA LEU A 302 -3.10 8.08 -22.43
C LEU A 302 -3.08 8.32 -23.95
N ARG A 303 -4.23 8.32 -24.62
CA ARG A 303 -4.30 8.43 -26.10
C ARG A 303 -4.47 9.84 -26.62
N HIS A 304 -4.90 10.77 -25.78
CA HIS A 304 -5.24 12.12 -26.22
C HIS A 304 -4.76 13.16 -25.21
N LEU A 305 -4.48 14.36 -25.72
CA LEU A 305 -4.18 15.55 -24.90
C LEU A 305 -5.22 16.62 -25.20
N TYR A 306 -5.70 17.29 -24.16
CA TYR A 306 -6.55 18.46 -24.27
C TYR A 306 -5.83 19.70 -23.76
N VAL A 307 -6.02 20.83 -24.44
CA VAL A 307 -5.44 22.12 -24.06
C VAL A 307 -6.52 23.18 -24.00
N ALA A 308 -6.61 23.93 -22.91
CA ALA A 308 -7.46 25.12 -22.82
C ALA A 308 -6.67 26.33 -23.30
N ALA A 309 -7.33 27.17 -24.07
CA ALA A 309 -6.77 28.38 -24.65
C ALA A 309 -7.67 29.55 -24.25
N PHE A 310 -7.10 30.47 -23.45
CA PHE A 310 -7.82 31.59 -22.85
C PHE A 310 -8.32 32.54 -23.93
N ASP A 311 -7.41 33.05 -24.76
CA ASP A 311 -7.73 34.09 -25.75
C ASP A 311 -8.53 33.54 -26.94
N ASP A 312 -8.45 32.22 -27.16
CA ASP A 312 -9.19 31.50 -28.21
C ASP A 312 -10.58 30.99 -27.77
N ASP A 313 -10.97 31.20 -26.50
CA ASP A 313 -12.24 30.71 -25.92
C ASP A 313 -12.50 29.22 -26.21
N SER A 314 -11.46 28.37 -26.11
CA SER A 314 -11.53 27.02 -26.65
C SER A 314 -10.81 25.94 -25.85
N VAL A 315 -11.20 24.68 -26.14
CA VAL A 315 -10.45 23.48 -25.77
C VAL A 315 -10.03 22.76 -27.03
N THR A 316 -8.74 22.45 -27.15
CA THR A 316 -8.13 21.84 -28.33
C THR A 316 -7.74 20.39 -28.08
N LEU A 317 -8.03 19.52 -29.04
CA LEU A 317 -7.76 18.08 -28.98
C LEU A 317 -6.57 17.70 -29.87
N PHE A 318 -5.66 16.92 -29.28
CA PHE A 318 -4.56 16.25 -29.96
C PHE A 318 -4.67 14.74 -29.79
N ASP A 319 -4.39 13.99 -30.85
CA ASP A 319 -4.02 12.57 -30.74
C ASP A 319 -2.59 12.49 -30.24
N ARG A 320 -2.30 11.53 -29.36
CA ARG A 320 -0.97 11.29 -28.80
C ARG A 320 -0.40 9.98 -29.32
N ASP A 321 0.85 10.01 -29.78
CA ASP A 321 1.59 8.80 -30.11
C ASP A 321 2.06 8.10 -28.80
N PRO A 322 1.63 6.85 -28.54
CA PRO A 322 1.94 6.13 -27.30
C PRO A 322 3.38 5.58 -27.26
N THR A 323 4.17 5.81 -28.30
CA THR A 323 5.58 5.38 -28.40
C THR A 323 6.52 6.57 -28.27
N THR A 324 6.20 7.69 -28.92
CA THR A 324 7.09 8.85 -28.98
C THR A 324 6.64 10.01 -28.10
N GLY A 325 5.36 10.05 -27.71
CA GLY A 325 4.78 11.21 -27.03
C GLY A 325 4.51 12.40 -27.96
N GLU A 326 4.74 12.26 -29.28
CA GLU A 326 4.39 13.31 -30.25
C GLU A 326 2.87 13.51 -30.32
N LEU A 327 2.49 14.76 -30.62
CA LEU A 327 1.11 15.20 -30.70
C LEU A 327 0.73 15.48 -32.16
N THR A 328 -0.47 15.05 -32.52
CA THR A 328 -1.11 15.37 -33.80
C THR A 328 -2.39 16.16 -33.55
N PHE A 329 -2.45 17.40 -34.04
CA PHE A 329 -3.64 18.25 -33.94
C PHE A 329 -4.85 17.60 -34.63
N ARG A 330 -6.02 17.66 -33.97
CA ARG A 330 -7.28 17.13 -34.50
C ARG A 330 -8.29 18.22 -34.77
N THR A 331 -8.66 18.97 -33.74
CA THR A 331 -9.68 20.03 -33.82
C THR A 331 -9.68 20.88 -32.55
N LYS A 332 -10.25 22.08 -32.65
CA LYS A 332 -10.64 22.90 -31.49
C LYS A 332 -12.15 22.86 -31.24
N PHE A 333 -12.55 23.04 -29.98
CA PHE A 333 -13.91 23.13 -29.49
C PHE A 333 -14.10 24.52 -28.88
N ALA A 334 -14.63 25.47 -29.66
CA ALA A 334 -14.71 26.88 -29.29
C ALA A 334 -16.10 27.28 -28.76
N ASN A 335 -16.14 28.28 -27.88
CA ASN A 335 -17.36 28.88 -27.38
C ASN A 335 -18.26 29.40 -28.52
N GLY A 336 -19.57 29.21 -28.40
CA GLY A 336 -20.55 29.61 -29.41
C GLY A 336 -20.61 28.70 -30.65
N GLN A 337 -19.75 27.68 -30.75
CA GLN A 337 -19.77 26.70 -31.84
C GLN A 337 -20.37 25.37 -31.38
N ASN A 338 -21.07 24.67 -32.27
CA ASN A 338 -21.61 23.31 -32.03
C ASN A 338 -22.41 23.17 -30.72
N GLY A 339 -23.10 24.25 -30.30
CA GLY A 339 -23.90 24.27 -29.07
C GLY A 339 -23.11 24.47 -27.78
N ILE A 340 -21.78 24.67 -27.86
CA ILE A 340 -20.93 24.98 -26.72
C ILE A 340 -21.23 26.40 -26.24
N SER A 341 -21.43 26.55 -24.94
CA SER A 341 -21.68 27.85 -24.30
C SER A 341 -20.99 27.93 -22.95
N GLY A 342 -20.50 29.11 -22.58
CA GLY A 342 -19.88 29.37 -21.27
C GLY A 342 -18.39 29.06 -21.20
N LEU A 343 -17.78 28.59 -22.30
CA LEU A 343 -16.35 28.35 -22.43
C LEU A 343 -15.59 29.64 -22.78
N THR A 344 -15.91 30.76 -22.15
CA THR A 344 -15.12 31.99 -22.32
C THR A 344 -13.90 31.92 -21.41
N ASP A 345 -12.72 32.27 -21.91
CA ASP A 345 -11.51 32.41 -21.11
C ASP A 345 -11.18 31.18 -20.22
N PRO A 346 -11.21 29.93 -20.72
CA PRO A 346 -11.01 28.76 -19.88
C PRO A 346 -9.62 28.75 -19.23
N GLN A 347 -9.57 28.52 -17.91
CA GLN A 347 -8.31 28.59 -17.14
C GLN A 347 -7.83 27.23 -16.63
N GLN A 348 -8.74 26.28 -16.39
CA GLN A 348 -8.39 24.96 -15.86
C GLN A 348 -9.11 23.86 -16.63
N LEU A 349 -8.46 22.70 -16.72
CA LEU A 349 -9.00 21.50 -17.34
C LEU A 349 -8.82 20.28 -16.44
N PHE A 350 -9.87 19.47 -16.36
CA PHE A 350 -9.89 18.24 -15.57
C PHE A 350 -10.48 17.11 -16.39
N SER A 351 -9.77 15.99 -16.50
CA SER A 351 -10.32 14.76 -17.06
C SER A 351 -10.83 13.88 -15.92
N SER A 352 -12.04 13.33 -16.08
CA SER A 352 -12.56 12.42 -15.06
C SER A 352 -11.81 11.09 -15.08
N PRO A 353 -11.52 10.45 -13.93
CA PRO A 353 -10.75 9.21 -13.87
C PRO A 353 -11.32 8.05 -14.69
N ASP A 354 -12.64 7.98 -14.82
CA ASP A 354 -13.33 6.99 -15.67
C ASP A 354 -13.13 7.22 -17.20
N GLY A 355 -12.46 8.31 -17.59
CA GLY A 355 -12.18 8.69 -18.98
C GLY A 355 -13.38 9.17 -19.80
N ARG A 356 -14.55 9.37 -19.15
CA ARG A 356 -15.83 9.64 -19.84
C ARG A 356 -16.18 11.11 -19.97
N HIS A 357 -15.58 12.00 -19.19
CA HIS A 357 -15.91 13.42 -19.21
C HIS A 357 -14.64 14.29 -19.12
N LEU A 358 -14.72 15.48 -19.72
CA LEU A 358 -13.75 16.56 -19.59
C LEU A 358 -14.49 17.76 -19.00
N ILE A 359 -13.91 18.41 -17.99
CA ILE A 359 -14.50 19.58 -17.34
C ILE A 359 -13.53 20.74 -17.49
N ALA A 360 -14.01 21.86 -18.04
CA ALA A 360 -13.29 23.12 -18.06
C ALA A 360 -13.86 24.07 -17.00
N TYR A 361 -13.01 24.86 -16.36
CA TYR A 361 -13.45 25.91 -15.44
C TYR A 361 -13.25 27.29 -16.05
N ASN A 362 -14.29 28.12 -15.95
CA ASN A 362 -14.28 29.52 -16.34
C ASN A 362 -14.33 30.38 -15.07
N ALA A 363 -13.22 31.03 -14.76
CA ALA A 363 -13.08 31.89 -13.57
C ALA A 363 -13.90 33.17 -13.67
N ALA A 364 -14.04 33.76 -14.86
CA ALA A 364 -14.76 35.03 -15.05
C ALA A 364 -16.26 34.90 -14.78
N THR A 365 -16.84 33.73 -15.05
CA THR A 365 -18.27 33.46 -14.80
C THR A 365 -18.52 32.53 -13.62
N ALA A 366 -17.45 32.00 -13.01
CA ALA A 366 -17.50 31.02 -11.92
C ALA A 366 -18.33 29.78 -12.28
N LYS A 367 -18.04 29.16 -13.45
CA LYS A 367 -18.79 28.00 -13.97
C LYS A 367 -17.92 26.84 -14.40
N TRP A 368 -18.42 25.64 -14.14
CA TRP A 368 -17.95 24.36 -14.67
C TRP A 368 -18.62 24.06 -16.00
N ILE A 369 -17.83 23.86 -17.05
CA ILE A 369 -18.28 23.52 -18.40
C ILE A 369 -17.97 22.05 -18.64
N VAL A 370 -19.01 21.21 -18.73
CA VAL A 370 -18.86 19.75 -18.78
C VAL A 370 -19.05 19.25 -20.20
N PHE A 371 -18.12 18.40 -20.64
CA PHE A 371 -18.16 17.67 -21.90
C PHE A 371 -18.18 16.17 -21.66
N ALA A 372 -19.00 15.45 -22.43
CA ALA A 372 -18.86 14.01 -22.60
C ALA A 372 -17.74 13.73 -23.59
N ARG A 373 -16.90 12.75 -23.28
CA ARG A 373 -15.73 12.35 -24.06
C ARG A 373 -15.96 11.01 -24.74
N ASN A 374 -15.62 10.94 -26.03
CA ASN A 374 -15.52 9.67 -26.74
C ASN A 374 -14.13 9.06 -26.54
N ALA A 375 -14.03 7.94 -25.83
CA ALA A 375 -12.73 7.33 -25.50
C ALA A 375 -11.91 6.85 -26.71
N VAL A 376 -12.55 6.57 -27.84
CA VAL A 376 -11.84 6.08 -29.05
C VAL A 376 -11.27 7.24 -29.86
N THR A 377 -12.03 8.33 -29.99
CA THR A 377 -11.70 9.43 -30.90
C THR A 377 -11.24 10.71 -30.21
N GLY A 378 -11.37 10.77 -28.88
CA GLY A 378 -11.12 11.97 -28.08
C GLY A 378 -12.16 13.08 -28.27
N ALA A 379 -13.13 12.93 -29.18
CA ALA A 379 -14.11 13.98 -29.47
C ALA A 379 -14.96 14.34 -28.24
N LEU A 380 -15.22 15.64 -28.09
CA LEU A 380 -16.01 16.21 -27.01
C LEU A 380 -17.43 16.54 -27.47
N SER A 381 -18.41 16.30 -26.60
CA SER A 381 -19.80 16.71 -26.78
C SER A 381 -20.26 17.50 -25.57
N PHE A 382 -20.74 18.72 -25.78
CA PHE A 382 -21.17 19.59 -24.70
C PHE A 382 -22.35 18.99 -23.93
N VAL A 383 -22.23 18.92 -22.60
CA VAL A 383 -23.27 18.44 -21.69
C VAL A 383 -24.03 19.62 -21.10
N GLY A 384 -23.30 20.59 -20.53
CA GLY A 384 -23.90 21.71 -19.83
C GLY A 384 -22.90 22.53 -19.03
N GLN A 385 -23.43 23.58 -18.40
CA GLN A 385 -22.71 24.46 -17.49
C GLN A 385 -23.31 24.37 -16.09
N PHE A 386 -22.48 24.38 -15.06
CA PHE A 386 -22.87 24.27 -13.66
C PHE A 386 -22.18 25.39 -12.86
N ASP A 387 -22.92 26.07 -11.99
CA ASP A 387 -22.34 27.15 -11.18
C ASP A 387 -21.36 26.57 -10.15
N SER A 388 -20.25 27.27 -9.91
CA SER A 388 -19.45 27.00 -8.72
C SER A 388 -20.15 27.57 -7.48
N ALA A 389 -19.95 26.91 -6.35
CA ALA A 389 -20.45 27.36 -5.06
C ALA A 389 -19.86 28.74 -4.70
N GLY A 390 -20.67 29.60 -4.07
CA GLY A 390 -20.20 30.86 -3.49
C GLY A 390 -19.88 32.00 -4.47
N GLY A 391 -19.79 31.74 -5.77
CA GLY A 391 -19.48 32.76 -6.79
C GLY A 391 -18.03 33.26 -6.79
N ALA A 392 -17.20 32.81 -5.85
CA ALA A 392 -15.76 33.01 -5.86
C ALA A 392 -15.08 32.13 -6.93
N SER A 393 -13.92 32.58 -7.42
CA SER A 393 -13.14 31.83 -8.39
C SER A 393 -12.54 30.59 -7.74
N VAL A 394 -12.59 29.46 -8.43
CA VAL A 394 -11.86 28.24 -8.07
C VAL A 394 -10.38 28.47 -8.40
N LEU A 395 -9.51 28.21 -7.41
CA LEU A 395 -8.06 28.28 -7.55
C LEU A 395 -7.48 26.93 -7.95
N SER A 396 -8.02 25.84 -7.39
CA SER A 396 -7.58 24.47 -7.68
C SER A 396 -8.71 23.47 -7.47
N ALA A 397 -8.66 22.35 -8.18
CA ALA A 397 -9.58 21.24 -7.98
C ALA A 397 -8.97 19.88 -8.31
N ALA A 398 -9.49 18.82 -7.67
CA ALA A 398 -9.05 17.44 -7.93
C ALA A 398 -10.22 16.45 -7.87
N PHE A 399 -10.21 15.49 -8.79
CA PHE A 399 -11.11 14.36 -8.72
C PHE A 399 -10.62 13.35 -7.68
N SER A 400 -11.57 12.75 -6.98
CA SER A 400 -11.33 11.49 -6.28
C SER A 400 -11.01 10.35 -7.27
N PRO A 401 -10.18 9.35 -6.90
CA PRO A 401 -9.79 8.26 -7.80
C PRO A 401 -10.98 7.47 -8.37
N ASP A 402 -12.07 7.34 -7.60
CA ASP A 402 -13.31 6.70 -8.02
C ASP A 402 -14.11 7.52 -9.07
N GLY A 403 -13.72 8.78 -9.31
CA GLY A 403 -14.35 9.70 -10.26
C GLY A 403 -15.76 10.18 -9.89
N ARG A 404 -16.20 9.94 -8.65
CA ARG A 404 -17.54 10.28 -8.15
C ARG A 404 -17.58 11.66 -7.50
N HIS A 405 -16.47 12.17 -7.00
CA HIS A 405 -16.41 13.48 -6.34
C HIS A 405 -15.29 14.36 -6.91
N LEU A 406 -15.55 15.66 -6.98
CA LEU A 406 -14.60 16.72 -7.33
C LEU A 406 -14.49 17.67 -6.13
N TYR A 407 -13.27 17.89 -5.65
CA TYR A 407 -12.94 18.83 -4.58
C TYR A 407 -12.42 20.11 -5.21
N ALA A 408 -12.98 21.27 -4.86
CA ALA A 408 -12.55 22.54 -5.43
C ALA A 408 -12.41 23.62 -4.35
N GLY A 409 -11.23 24.20 -4.28
CA GLY A 409 -10.88 25.31 -3.39
C GLY A 409 -11.10 26.64 -4.08
N THR A 410 -11.67 27.61 -3.36
CA THR A 410 -12.02 28.92 -3.89
C THR A 410 -11.24 30.04 -3.21
N ALA A 411 -11.12 31.17 -3.91
CA ALA A 411 -10.37 32.35 -3.46
C ALA A 411 -10.95 33.05 -2.21
N ASP A 412 -12.13 32.63 -1.75
CA ASP A 412 -12.73 33.06 -0.49
C ASP A 412 -12.49 32.06 0.66
N SER A 413 -11.46 31.22 0.53
CA SER A 413 -10.97 30.32 1.58
C SER A 413 -11.98 29.22 1.94
N VAL A 414 -12.62 28.68 0.91
CA VAL A 414 -13.66 27.66 1.00
C VAL A 414 -13.31 26.44 0.15
N LEU A 415 -13.53 25.24 0.70
CA LEU A 415 -13.41 23.97 0.00
C LEU A 415 -14.80 23.38 -0.28
N ASN A 416 -15.13 23.19 -1.55
CA ASN A 416 -16.40 22.66 -2.00
C ASN A 416 -16.25 21.22 -2.49
N VAL A 417 -17.17 20.35 -2.07
CA VAL A 417 -17.28 18.97 -2.54
C VAL A 417 -18.46 18.86 -3.50
N TYR A 418 -18.18 18.44 -4.73
CA TYR A 418 -19.21 18.17 -5.73
C TYR A 418 -19.30 16.68 -5.98
N SER A 419 -20.50 16.10 -5.99
CA SER A 419 -20.70 14.82 -6.65
C SER A 419 -20.82 14.98 -8.16
N ARG A 420 -20.35 13.96 -8.86
CA ARG A 420 -20.42 13.82 -10.30
C ARG A 420 -21.31 12.64 -10.65
N ASN A 421 -22.29 12.87 -11.51
CA ASN A 421 -23.04 11.79 -12.13
C ASN A 421 -22.16 11.09 -13.18
N PRO A 422 -21.81 9.79 -13.05
CA PRO A 422 -20.90 9.12 -13.99
C PRO A 422 -21.49 8.90 -15.39
N ALA A 423 -22.81 8.98 -15.54
CA ALA A 423 -23.48 8.82 -16.83
C ALA A 423 -23.53 10.13 -17.63
N THR A 424 -23.71 11.26 -16.95
CA THR A 424 -23.91 12.58 -17.60
C THR A 424 -22.78 13.56 -17.37
N GLY A 425 -21.94 13.37 -16.35
CA GLY A 425 -20.92 14.31 -15.93
C GLY A 425 -21.45 15.49 -15.11
N ALA A 426 -22.76 15.57 -14.88
CA ALA A 426 -23.38 16.65 -14.13
C ALA A 426 -22.82 16.75 -12.70
N LEU A 427 -22.52 17.98 -12.27
CA LEU A 427 -21.99 18.28 -10.94
C LEU A 427 -23.10 18.80 -10.02
N ALA A 428 -23.08 18.37 -8.77
CA ALA A 428 -23.95 18.87 -7.70
C ALA A 428 -23.14 19.08 -6.43
N ILE A 429 -23.35 20.20 -5.73
CA ILE A 429 -22.68 20.49 -4.46
C ILE A 429 -23.24 19.55 -3.38
N GLU A 430 -22.35 18.88 -2.66
CA GLU A 430 -22.68 18.00 -1.54
C GLU A 430 -22.29 18.61 -0.19
N ALA A 431 -21.15 19.28 -0.13
CA ALA A 431 -20.65 19.93 1.08
C ALA A 431 -19.77 21.14 0.78
N THR A 432 -19.65 22.01 1.76
CA THR A 432 -18.83 23.21 1.74
C THR A 432 -18.16 23.34 3.10
N TYR A 433 -16.83 23.49 3.12
CA TYR A 433 -16.01 23.67 4.31
C TYR A 433 -15.29 25.01 4.25
N THR A 434 -15.28 25.75 5.36
CA THR A 434 -14.73 27.10 5.42
C THR A 434 -13.55 27.13 6.39
N GLU A 435 -12.52 27.89 6.04
CA GLU A 435 -11.34 28.07 6.90
C GLU A 435 -11.74 28.53 8.32
N GLY A 436 -11.15 27.89 9.33
CA GLY A 436 -11.36 28.18 10.75
C GLY A 436 -12.71 27.74 11.32
N VAL A 437 -13.55 27.03 10.55
CA VAL A 437 -14.89 26.58 10.97
C VAL A 437 -14.90 25.07 11.19
N ASP A 438 -15.54 24.61 12.27
CA ASP A 438 -15.70 23.18 12.60
C ASP A 438 -14.39 22.36 12.61
N GLY A 439 -13.28 23.02 12.91
CA GLY A 439 -11.94 22.41 12.99
C GLY A 439 -11.21 22.29 11.66
N PHE A 440 -11.78 22.77 10.55
CA PHE A 440 -11.06 22.88 9.28
C PHE A 440 -10.09 24.05 9.33
N ALA A 441 -8.82 23.78 9.02
CA ALA A 441 -7.73 24.75 8.97
C ALA A 441 -6.81 24.43 7.78
N GLY A 442 -6.07 25.43 7.29
CA GLY A 442 -5.19 25.27 6.12
C GLY A 442 -5.90 25.27 4.77
N LEU A 443 -7.13 25.82 4.71
CA LEU A 443 -7.94 25.98 3.50
C LEU A 443 -7.80 27.36 2.85
N ASP A 444 -7.02 28.27 3.45
CA ASP A 444 -6.88 29.64 2.96
C ASP A 444 -6.30 29.66 1.55
N GLU A 445 -7.02 30.28 0.61
CA GLU A 445 -6.70 30.27 -0.83
C GLU A 445 -6.05 28.96 -1.31
N ALA A 446 -6.79 27.84 -1.28
CA ALA A 446 -6.28 26.51 -1.63
C ALA A 446 -5.70 26.41 -3.06
N GLU A 447 -4.40 26.68 -3.19
CA GLU A 447 -3.61 26.82 -4.43
C GLU A 447 -3.28 25.47 -5.10
N SER A 448 -3.31 24.38 -4.34
CA SER A 448 -3.14 23.02 -4.85
C SER A 448 -3.99 22.07 -4.04
N ILE A 449 -4.73 21.22 -4.75
CA ILE A 449 -5.58 20.19 -4.15
C ILE A 449 -5.25 18.89 -4.85
N LEU A 450 -5.08 17.83 -4.09
CA LEU A 450 -4.91 16.48 -4.62
C LEU A 450 -5.60 15.47 -3.71
N VAL A 451 -6.04 14.37 -4.31
CA VAL A 451 -6.59 13.21 -3.58
C VAL A 451 -5.58 12.09 -3.72
N ASP A 452 -5.28 11.39 -2.63
CA ASP A 452 -4.37 10.25 -2.68
C ASP A 452 -4.91 9.10 -3.56
N PRO A 453 -4.02 8.23 -4.08
CA PRO A 453 -4.42 7.09 -4.90
C PRO A 453 -5.40 6.12 -4.22
N ASP A 454 -5.33 5.98 -2.88
CA ASP A 454 -6.25 5.13 -2.12
C ASP A 454 -7.63 5.80 -1.87
N GLY A 455 -7.73 7.11 -2.15
CA GLY A 455 -8.95 7.91 -2.11
C GLY A 455 -9.45 8.19 -0.70
N ARG A 456 -8.57 8.15 0.32
CA ARG A 456 -8.90 8.38 1.72
C ARG A 456 -8.47 9.73 2.27
N HIS A 457 -7.65 10.49 1.57
CA HIS A 457 -7.24 11.82 2.02
C HIS A 457 -7.26 12.84 0.88
N VAL A 458 -7.58 14.08 1.25
CA VAL A 458 -7.47 15.25 0.39
C VAL A 458 -6.40 16.15 0.98
N TYR A 459 -5.35 16.43 0.19
CA TYR A 459 -4.26 17.30 0.59
C TYR A 459 -4.42 18.67 -0.06
N ILE A 460 -4.14 19.71 0.70
CA ILE A 460 -4.35 21.10 0.32
C ILE A 460 -3.11 21.90 0.69
N ALA A 461 -2.45 22.48 -0.31
CA ALA A 461 -1.39 23.46 -0.08
C ALA A 461 -1.97 24.87 -0.11
N SER A 462 -1.66 25.67 0.91
CA SER A 462 -2.14 27.03 1.12
C SER A 462 -0.96 27.98 1.19
N TRP A 463 -0.93 28.94 0.26
CA TRP A 463 0.12 29.95 0.18
C TRP A 463 0.04 30.98 1.33
N PRO A 464 -1.13 31.56 1.65
CA PRO A 464 -1.24 32.54 2.74
C PRO A 464 -0.88 31.96 4.12
N ASN A 465 -1.23 30.69 4.36
CA ASN A 465 -0.97 30.01 5.63
C ASN A 465 0.36 29.25 5.65
N SER A 466 1.16 29.29 4.58
CA SER A 466 2.39 28.48 4.46
C SER A 466 2.18 27.01 4.87
N SER A 467 1.06 26.41 4.47
CA SER A 467 0.61 25.15 5.06
C SER A 467 0.22 24.07 4.06
N LEU A 468 0.24 22.82 4.54
CA LEU A 468 -0.23 21.62 3.88
C LEU A 468 -1.22 20.90 4.81
N ALA A 469 -2.51 21.09 4.55
CA ALA A 469 -3.56 20.36 5.25
C ALA A 469 -3.80 18.98 4.60
N ALA A 470 -4.01 17.96 5.40
CA ALA A 470 -4.50 16.64 4.96
C ALA A 470 -5.80 16.31 5.67
N LEU A 471 -6.89 16.38 4.91
CA LEU A 471 -8.24 16.09 5.36
C LEU A 471 -8.56 14.62 5.09
N ALA A 472 -9.20 13.95 6.04
CA ALA A 472 -9.67 12.59 5.82
C ALA A 472 -10.96 12.59 5.00
N ARG A 473 -11.08 11.66 4.04
CA ARG A 473 -12.19 11.51 3.09
C ARG A 473 -12.92 10.19 3.33
N ASP A 474 -14.24 10.24 3.49
CA ASP A 474 -15.08 9.04 3.43
C ASP A 474 -15.28 8.63 1.95
N PRO A 475 -14.75 7.48 1.48
CA PRO A 475 -14.85 7.12 0.08
C PRO A 475 -16.26 6.82 -0.41
N ALA A 476 -17.19 6.49 0.49
CA ALA A 476 -18.56 6.19 0.13
C ALA A 476 -19.39 7.47 -0.11
N THR A 477 -19.13 8.51 0.68
CA THR A 477 -19.92 9.76 0.69
C THR A 477 -19.19 10.96 0.11
N GLY A 478 -17.87 10.89 -0.06
CA GLY A 478 -17.03 12.01 -0.48
C GLY A 478 -16.83 13.10 0.57
N LEU A 479 -17.48 13.01 1.73
CA LEU A 479 -17.40 14.01 2.79
C LEU A 479 -16.04 13.95 3.49
N LEU A 480 -15.63 15.12 3.98
CA LEU A 480 -14.35 15.33 4.64
C LEU A 480 -14.53 15.53 6.14
N SER A 481 -13.51 15.12 6.90
CA SER A 481 -13.30 15.51 8.30
C SER A 481 -11.95 16.19 8.46
N PRO A 482 -11.80 17.11 9.44
CA PRO A 482 -10.50 17.67 9.77
C PRO A 482 -9.46 16.58 10.01
N GLY A 483 -8.25 16.82 9.55
CA GLY A 483 -7.13 15.90 9.73
C GLY A 483 -5.88 16.65 10.21
N HIS A 484 -4.74 16.39 9.57
CA HIS A 484 -3.48 16.99 9.96
C HIS A 484 -3.25 18.31 9.25
N LEU A 485 -2.60 19.25 9.93
CA LEU A 485 -2.08 20.48 9.35
C LEU A 485 -0.58 20.47 9.58
N LEU A 486 0.18 20.72 8.52
CA LEU A 486 1.58 21.11 8.61
C LEU A 486 1.68 22.55 8.15
N ASP A 487 2.45 23.36 8.83
CA ASP A 487 2.69 24.76 8.48
C ASP A 487 4.20 25.06 8.46
N ASP A 488 4.58 26.32 8.29
CA ASP A 488 5.99 26.71 8.32
C ASP A 488 6.60 26.66 9.74
N ASP A 489 5.79 26.71 10.79
CA ASP A 489 6.19 26.39 12.16
C ASP A 489 6.53 24.88 12.31
N ASP A 490 6.03 24.04 11.41
CA ASP A 490 6.45 22.65 11.32
C ASP A 490 7.63 22.44 10.38
N PHE A 491 7.61 23.07 9.21
CA PHE A 491 8.61 22.86 8.18
C PHE A 491 8.85 24.13 7.35
N ASP A 492 10.07 24.67 7.39
CA ASP A 492 10.54 25.78 6.57
C ASP A 492 10.24 25.63 5.06
N VAL A 493 10.14 24.39 4.58
CA VAL A 493 9.84 24.12 3.17
C VAL A 493 8.40 24.41 2.78
N LEU A 494 7.50 24.51 3.77
CA LEU A 494 6.10 24.88 3.59
C LEU A 494 5.90 26.39 3.57
N THR A 495 6.92 27.20 3.88
CA THR A 495 6.85 28.65 3.68
C THR A 495 6.44 28.95 2.25
N PHE A 496 5.27 29.56 2.10
CA PHE A 496 4.61 29.83 0.81
C PHE A 496 4.23 28.62 -0.03
N ALA A 497 3.92 27.47 0.59
CA ALA A 497 3.49 26.26 -0.09
C ALA A 497 2.38 26.56 -1.12
N ASN A 498 2.67 26.32 -2.40
CA ASN A 498 1.75 26.67 -3.49
C ASN A 498 1.36 25.46 -4.35
N LYS A 499 2.26 24.47 -4.49
CA LYS A 499 2.00 23.26 -5.27
C LYS A 499 2.32 22.03 -4.46
N ALA A 500 1.43 21.04 -4.53
CA ALA A 500 1.64 19.73 -3.95
C ALA A 500 1.41 18.62 -4.99
N ALA A 501 2.12 17.52 -4.85
CA ALA A 501 1.98 16.34 -5.70
C ALA A 501 2.18 15.07 -4.87
N ILE A 502 1.43 14.01 -5.15
CA ILE A 502 1.61 12.71 -4.50
C ILE A 502 2.10 11.67 -5.51
N SER A 503 3.00 10.80 -5.06
CA SER A 503 3.50 9.66 -5.82
C SER A 503 2.39 8.67 -6.12
N ALA A 504 2.53 7.94 -7.24
CA ALA A 504 1.49 7.03 -7.73
C ALA A 504 1.21 5.85 -6.79
N ASP A 505 2.21 5.43 -6.00
CA ASP A 505 2.06 4.43 -4.94
C ASP A 505 1.46 5.00 -3.65
N GLY A 506 1.30 6.33 -3.56
CA GLY A 506 0.77 7.02 -2.40
C GLY A 506 1.72 7.04 -1.20
N ASN A 507 3.02 6.80 -1.39
CA ASN A 507 3.98 6.70 -0.27
C ASN A 507 4.76 7.99 0.01
N LEU A 508 4.78 8.92 -0.93
CA LEU A 508 5.48 10.20 -0.85
C LEU A 508 4.60 11.34 -1.37
N LEU A 509 4.50 12.40 -0.60
CA LEU A 509 3.87 13.67 -0.87
C LEU A 509 4.96 14.74 -1.00
N TYR A 510 4.87 15.58 -2.01
CA TYR A 510 5.85 16.59 -2.35
C TYR A 510 5.19 17.95 -2.34
N THR A 511 5.87 18.99 -1.87
CA THR A 511 5.37 20.37 -1.95
C THR A 511 6.50 21.37 -2.21
N ALA A 512 6.16 22.44 -2.92
CA ALA A 512 7.04 23.54 -3.29
C ALA A 512 6.41 24.90 -2.98
N GLY A 513 7.25 25.85 -2.53
CA GLY A 513 6.82 27.21 -2.14
C GLY A 513 7.08 28.32 -3.18
N PHE A 514 6.31 29.41 -3.11
CA PHE A 514 6.28 30.52 -4.08
C PHE A 514 7.50 31.49 -3.98
N LEU A 515 8.04 31.74 -2.78
CA LEU A 515 9.18 32.65 -2.55
C LEU A 515 10.36 31.99 -1.85
N ASN A 516 10.37 30.66 -1.79
CA ASN A 516 11.46 29.89 -1.20
C ASN A 516 12.21 29.16 -2.33
N PRO A 517 13.05 29.86 -3.12
CA PRO A 517 13.60 29.35 -4.38
C PRO A 517 14.63 28.23 -4.24
N ARG A 518 14.59 27.43 -3.16
CA ARG A 518 15.64 26.45 -2.84
C ARG A 518 15.20 25.17 -2.14
N ARG A 519 13.95 25.00 -1.70
CA ARG A 519 13.54 23.81 -0.92
C ARG A 519 12.34 23.11 -1.56
N LEU A 520 12.50 21.81 -1.88
CA LEU A 520 11.41 20.89 -2.19
C LEU A 520 11.16 20.05 -0.94
N GLY A 521 9.92 20.07 -0.45
CA GLY A 521 9.54 19.30 0.71
C GLY A 521 9.09 17.93 0.27
N VAL A 522 9.67 16.89 0.87
CA VAL A 522 9.27 15.50 0.65
C VAL A 522 8.78 14.95 1.98
N PHE A 523 7.52 14.57 1.99
CA PHE A 523 6.77 14.09 3.13
C PHE A 523 6.32 12.66 2.85
N GLU A 524 6.31 11.82 3.85
CA GLU A 524 5.47 10.63 3.79
C GLU A 524 4.03 11.08 4.10
N PRO A 525 3.02 10.67 3.32
CA PRO A 525 1.63 11.00 3.60
C PRO A 525 1.23 10.45 4.97
N PHE A 526 0.43 11.23 5.69
CA PHE A 526 0.19 11.04 7.13
C PHE A 526 -0.19 9.60 7.53
N GLY A 527 0.61 9.05 8.45
CA GLY A 527 0.43 7.74 9.07
C GLY A 527 1.06 6.59 8.29
N MET A 528 2.15 6.03 8.82
CA MET A 528 2.72 4.79 8.28
C MET A 528 1.69 3.67 8.38
N THR A 529 1.43 2.97 7.27
CA THR A 529 0.72 1.70 7.31
C THR A 529 1.72 0.58 7.56
N ARG A 530 1.64 -0.04 8.73
CA ARG A 530 2.43 -1.21 9.10
C ARG A 530 1.56 -2.46 9.09
N THR A 531 2.17 -3.64 8.93
CA THR A 531 1.45 -4.91 8.98
C THR A 531 1.92 -5.73 10.17
N PHE A 532 0.98 -6.10 11.04
CA PHE A 532 1.17 -7.14 12.03
C PHE A 532 0.60 -8.45 11.46
N VAL A 533 1.41 -9.50 11.47
CA VAL A 533 0.99 -10.84 11.09
C VAL A 533 0.82 -11.63 12.39
N GLU A 534 -0.22 -12.45 12.48
CA GLU A 534 -0.43 -13.35 13.61
C GLU A 534 0.85 -14.17 13.91
N ASN A 535 1.08 -14.44 15.20
CA ASN A 535 2.28 -15.11 15.72
C ASN A 535 3.62 -14.38 15.47
N ALA A 536 3.60 -13.18 14.87
CA ALA A 536 4.80 -12.36 14.74
C ALA A 536 5.27 -11.79 16.09
N THR A 537 6.54 -11.40 16.13
CA THR A 537 7.06 -10.58 17.23
C THR A 537 6.39 -9.22 17.26
N ALA A 538 6.44 -8.53 18.41
CA ALA A 538 5.88 -7.19 18.55
C ALA A 538 6.40 -6.24 17.47
N LEU A 539 5.49 -5.48 16.88
CA LEU A 539 5.73 -4.54 15.79
C LEU A 539 6.13 -3.18 16.35
N ASN A 540 7.32 -2.67 16.00
CA ASN A 540 7.67 -1.29 16.34
C ASN A 540 6.79 -0.31 15.53
N VAL A 541 6.14 0.61 16.23
CA VAL A 541 5.14 1.52 15.65
C VAL A 541 5.76 2.83 15.17
N PHE A 542 6.68 3.42 15.93
CA PHE A 542 7.23 4.76 15.64
C PHE A 542 8.76 4.77 15.45
N GLY A 543 9.42 3.61 15.43
CA GLY A 543 10.85 3.43 15.14
C GLY A 543 11.14 2.73 13.81
N GLY A 544 12.42 2.60 13.46
CA GLY A 544 12.90 2.02 12.18
C GLY A 544 13.50 3.06 11.23
N ASN A 545 13.55 2.77 9.93
CA ASN A 545 13.81 3.79 8.90
C ASN A 545 12.65 4.81 8.96
N GLY A 546 12.95 6.12 9.02
CA GLY A 546 11.94 7.15 9.26
C GLY A 546 11.45 7.28 10.71
N ALA A 547 12.29 6.94 11.70
CA ALA A 547 11.95 6.99 13.12
C ALA A 547 11.36 8.34 13.54
N ALA A 548 10.28 8.32 14.32
CA ALA A 548 9.54 9.52 14.67
C ALA A 548 10.38 10.49 15.50
N THR A 549 10.30 11.79 15.19
CA THR A 549 10.87 12.89 15.99
C THR A 549 9.74 13.68 16.63
N ILE A 550 10.04 14.39 17.70
CA ILE A 550 9.12 15.35 18.30
C ILE A 550 9.74 16.73 18.07
N GLY A 551 8.98 17.68 17.56
CA GLY A 551 9.35 19.10 17.48
C GLY A 551 8.60 19.89 18.53
N ASP A 552 9.23 20.90 19.12
CA ASP A 552 8.58 21.87 20.01
C ASP A 552 9.39 23.17 20.05
N ASP A 553 8.70 24.30 19.99
CA ASP A 553 9.22 25.64 19.67
C ASP A 553 9.62 26.43 20.95
N GLY A 554 9.81 25.72 22.07
CA GLY A 554 10.27 26.29 23.34
C GLY A 554 9.56 25.75 24.58
N GLY A 555 8.54 24.90 24.39
CA GLY A 555 7.91 24.14 25.47
C GLY A 555 8.81 23.06 26.05
N THR A 556 8.62 22.76 27.34
CA THR A 556 9.08 21.48 27.91
C THR A 556 7.93 20.50 27.72
N ILE A 557 8.14 19.42 26.97
CA ILE A 557 7.13 18.35 26.87
C ILE A 557 6.72 17.91 28.28
N THR A 558 5.45 18.12 28.61
CA THR A 558 4.89 17.78 29.91
C THR A 558 4.30 16.38 29.90
N SER A 559 3.77 15.95 28.76
CA SER A 559 3.24 14.60 28.59
C SER A 559 3.27 14.09 27.15
N LEU A 560 3.35 12.77 27.02
CA LEU A 560 3.11 12.01 25.80
C LEU A 560 2.09 10.92 26.12
N THR A 561 0.98 10.86 25.42
CA THR A 561 0.00 9.78 25.55
C THR A 561 -0.02 8.96 24.28
N VAL A 562 0.09 7.64 24.40
CA VAL A 562 -0.01 6.71 23.27
C VAL A 562 -1.13 5.72 23.53
N SER A 563 -2.03 5.55 22.55
CA SER A 563 -3.22 4.70 22.70
C SER A 563 -3.52 3.88 21.45
N ILE A 564 -4.01 2.66 21.66
CA ILE A 564 -4.63 1.83 20.61
C ILE A 564 -6.05 2.33 20.39
N GLN A 565 -6.38 2.58 19.13
CA GLN A 565 -7.69 2.98 18.70
C GLN A 565 -8.14 2.06 17.56
N VAL A 566 -9.42 1.68 17.55
CA VAL A 566 -10.00 1.06 16.36
C VAL A 566 -10.24 2.17 15.37
N VAL A 567 -9.64 2.04 14.19
CA VAL A 567 -10.05 2.84 13.06
C VAL A 567 -11.27 2.13 12.50
N ASP A 568 -12.38 2.84 12.34
CA ASP A 568 -13.40 2.32 11.45
C ASP A 568 -12.78 2.07 10.06
N THR A 569 -13.49 1.35 9.19
CA THR A 569 -13.02 1.11 7.82
C THR A 569 -12.82 2.40 6.99
N LYS A 570 -13.06 3.58 7.58
CA LYS A 570 -13.12 4.89 6.94
C LYS A 570 -12.00 5.85 7.37
N GLY A 571 -11.19 5.54 8.38
CA GLY A 571 -10.04 6.40 8.73
C GLY A 571 -10.37 7.67 9.51
N THR A 572 -11.65 7.98 9.72
CA THR A 572 -12.13 9.32 10.13
C THR A 572 -12.51 9.43 11.60
N SER A 573 -12.54 8.32 12.34
CA SER A 573 -12.84 8.32 13.77
C SER A 573 -12.17 7.16 14.47
N ALA A 574 -11.29 7.50 15.39
CA ALA A 574 -10.76 6.59 16.38
C ALA A 574 -11.83 6.33 17.45
N ILE A 575 -12.39 5.14 17.49
CA ILE A 575 -13.22 4.71 18.60
C ILE A 575 -12.31 3.96 19.58
N PRO A 576 -12.31 4.31 20.88
CA PRO A 576 -11.64 3.48 21.88
C PRO A 576 -12.15 2.05 21.77
N GLY A 577 -11.24 1.12 21.47
CA GLY A 577 -11.60 -0.28 21.32
C GLY A 577 -10.37 -1.13 21.07
N THR A 578 -10.41 -2.33 21.59
CA THR A 578 -9.50 -3.41 21.27
C THR A 578 -10.37 -4.61 20.91
N PRO A 579 -10.58 -4.89 19.60
CA PRO A 579 -11.44 -5.98 19.16
C PRO A 579 -11.07 -7.34 19.77
N ASP A 580 -9.79 -7.54 20.12
CA ASP A 580 -9.29 -8.77 20.75
C ASP A 580 -9.05 -8.59 22.27
N GLY A 581 -9.54 -7.51 22.86
CA GLY A 581 -9.50 -7.25 24.30
C GLY A 581 -8.07 -7.24 24.85
N ALA A 582 -7.82 -8.03 25.91
CA ALA A 582 -6.52 -8.11 26.58
C ALA A 582 -5.41 -8.78 25.75
N SER A 583 -5.75 -9.37 24.60
CA SER A 583 -4.75 -9.92 23.67
C SER A 583 -4.03 -8.83 22.88
N GLU A 584 -4.55 -7.60 22.85
CA GLU A 584 -3.91 -6.45 22.21
C GLU A 584 -3.25 -5.56 23.25
N LEU A 585 -1.96 -5.27 23.09
CA LEU A 585 -1.23 -4.44 24.05
C LEU A 585 -0.15 -3.58 23.40
N LEU A 586 0.11 -2.43 24.04
CA LEU A 586 1.30 -1.63 23.84
C LEU A 586 2.40 -2.08 24.81
N ALA A 587 3.64 -1.98 24.34
CA ALA A 587 4.84 -2.07 25.19
C ALA A 587 5.81 -0.95 24.83
N TRP A 588 6.65 -0.55 25.79
CA TRP A 588 7.51 0.63 25.70
C TRP A 588 8.76 0.49 26.57
N SER A 589 9.72 1.39 26.40
CA SER A 589 10.91 1.58 27.23
C SER A 589 11.05 3.05 27.64
N THR A 590 11.41 3.31 28.89
CA THR A 590 11.73 4.66 29.40
C THR A 590 13.21 4.81 29.72
N SER A 591 14.08 4.13 28.95
CA SER A 591 15.53 4.20 29.16
C SER A 591 16.07 5.61 28.95
N GLY A 592 16.56 6.26 30.00
CA GLY A 592 17.39 7.47 29.89
C GLY A 592 17.06 8.65 30.79
N GLY A 593 15.83 8.77 31.34
CA GLY A 593 15.38 9.99 32.01
C GLY A 593 14.41 9.81 33.18
N SER A 594 13.82 10.92 33.65
CA SER A 594 12.86 10.96 34.79
C SER A 594 11.40 10.70 34.39
N ILE A 595 11.19 10.14 33.20
CA ILE A 595 9.86 9.94 32.59
C ILE A 595 9.17 8.75 33.27
N THR A 596 7.97 8.99 33.79
CA THR A 596 7.10 7.99 34.41
C THR A 596 6.01 7.57 33.43
N ALA A 597 5.93 6.27 33.13
CA ALA A 597 4.86 5.68 32.34
C ALA A 597 3.69 5.24 33.22
N THR A 598 2.48 5.67 32.88
CA THR A 598 1.25 5.29 33.58
C THR A 598 0.30 4.63 32.58
N PRO A 599 0.33 3.29 32.45
CA PRO A 599 -0.60 2.59 31.58
C PRO A 599 -1.98 2.39 32.22
N ASP A 600 -2.97 2.17 31.38
CA ASP A 600 -4.25 1.61 31.83
C ASP A 600 -4.11 0.13 32.25
N ALA A 601 -5.21 -0.45 32.75
CA ALA A 601 -5.20 -1.81 33.30
C ALA A 601 -4.83 -2.92 32.29
N ASN A 602 -4.93 -2.65 30.99
CA ASN A 602 -4.70 -3.62 29.92
C ASN A 602 -3.56 -3.20 28.95
N ASN A 603 -2.84 -2.12 29.24
CA ASN A 603 -1.83 -1.51 28.37
C ASN A 603 -2.37 -1.10 26.98
N HIS A 604 -3.64 -0.70 26.87
CA HIS A 604 -4.18 -0.18 25.60
C HIS A 604 -3.83 1.29 25.41
N SER A 605 -3.71 2.03 26.50
CA SER A 605 -3.25 3.41 26.56
C SER A 605 -2.17 3.56 27.62
N VAL A 606 -1.17 4.39 27.34
CA VAL A 606 -0.12 4.77 28.27
C VAL A 606 0.15 6.26 28.20
N THR A 607 0.15 6.91 29.37
CA THR A 607 0.54 8.32 29.49
C THR A 607 1.90 8.41 30.18
N PHE A 608 2.84 9.02 29.47
CA PHE A 608 4.18 9.34 29.94
C PHE A 608 4.19 10.77 30.46
N THR A 609 4.72 10.98 31.67
CA THR A 609 4.82 12.32 32.30
C THR A 609 6.17 12.49 32.99
N GLY A 610 6.57 13.75 33.16
CA GLY A 610 7.81 14.13 33.85
C GLY A 610 8.58 15.16 33.04
N GLY A 611 9.19 16.14 33.71
CA GLY A 611 10.04 17.13 33.04
C GLY A 611 11.33 16.47 32.56
N SER A 612 11.40 16.17 31.26
CA SER A 612 12.54 15.55 30.59
C SER A 612 12.83 16.29 29.29
N SER A 613 13.98 16.01 28.67
CA SER A 613 14.33 16.59 27.37
C SER A 613 13.47 16.00 26.25
N LEU A 614 13.30 16.78 25.18
CA LEU A 614 12.62 16.35 23.94
C LEU A 614 13.22 15.03 23.40
N ALA A 615 14.55 14.92 23.36
CA ALA A 615 15.25 13.71 22.91
C ALA A 615 14.91 12.45 23.74
N GLU A 616 14.60 12.58 25.02
CA GLU A 616 14.18 11.44 25.86
C GLU A 616 12.74 11.03 25.55
N TYR A 617 11.82 12.00 25.36
CA TYR A 617 10.46 11.70 24.90
C TYR A 617 10.44 11.06 23.51
N GLU A 618 11.34 11.48 22.61
CA GLU A 618 11.52 10.81 21.31
C GLU A 618 11.98 9.37 21.46
N GLN A 619 12.93 9.09 22.36
CA GLN A 619 13.37 7.71 22.61
C GLN A 619 12.24 6.83 23.15
N VAL A 620 11.40 7.38 24.03
CA VAL A 620 10.19 6.69 24.51
C VAL A 620 9.24 6.40 23.34
N LEU A 621 8.92 7.41 22.52
CA LEU A 621 8.04 7.27 21.36
C LEU A 621 8.56 6.19 20.39
N ARG A 622 9.85 6.24 20.04
CA ARG A 622 10.50 5.26 19.13
C ARG A 622 10.56 3.83 19.70
N SER A 623 10.35 3.66 21.00
CA SER A 623 10.34 2.35 21.66
C SER A 623 8.97 1.67 21.67
N ILE A 624 7.89 2.39 21.31
CA ILE A 624 6.54 1.85 21.34
C ILE A 624 6.41 0.69 20.36
N THR A 625 5.96 -0.45 20.87
CA THR A 625 5.60 -1.62 20.06
C THR A 625 4.16 -2.00 20.27
N TYR A 626 3.50 -2.40 19.19
CA TYR A 626 2.18 -3.04 19.19
C TYR A 626 2.34 -4.57 19.16
N ARG A 627 1.52 -5.28 19.93
CA ARG A 627 1.46 -6.74 19.90
C ARG A 627 0.01 -7.22 20.01
N ASN A 628 -0.30 -8.27 19.23
CA ASN A 628 -1.52 -9.05 19.40
C ASN A 628 -1.15 -10.51 19.73
N THR A 629 -1.76 -11.09 20.76
CA THR A 629 -1.53 -12.48 21.21
C THR A 629 -2.74 -13.39 20.98
N SER A 630 -3.74 -12.94 20.24
CA SER A 630 -4.85 -13.79 19.81
C SER A 630 -4.37 -14.74 18.71
N ASP A 631 -4.73 -16.02 18.82
CA ASP A 631 -4.55 -17.03 17.77
C ASP A 631 -5.63 -16.90 16.67
N ASN A 632 -6.65 -16.05 16.88
CA ASN A 632 -7.56 -15.63 15.81
C ASN A 632 -7.75 -14.11 15.93
N PRO A 633 -6.77 -13.31 15.49
CA PRO A 633 -6.83 -11.88 15.67
C PRO A 633 -7.88 -11.28 14.74
N ASN A 634 -8.70 -10.38 15.27
CA ASN A 634 -9.60 -9.58 14.45
C ASN A 634 -8.78 -8.81 13.40
N THR A 635 -9.25 -8.71 12.16
CA THR A 635 -8.48 -8.13 11.05
C THR A 635 -8.80 -6.65 10.77
N THR A 636 -9.69 -6.02 11.55
CA THR A 636 -10.05 -4.59 11.42
C THR A 636 -8.83 -3.70 11.68
N PRO A 637 -8.38 -2.80 10.81
CA PRO A 637 -7.17 -2.01 11.04
C PRO A 637 -7.18 -1.20 12.36
N ARG A 638 -6.00 -1.05 12.97
CA ARG A 638 -5.79 -0.28 14.21
C ARG A 638 -5.08 1.03 13.91
N ALA A 639 -5.34 2.08 14.69
CA ALA A 639 -4.52 3.27 14.74
C ALA A 639 -3.84 3.30 16.10
N ILE A 640 -2.53 3.52 16.09
CA ILE A 640 -1.80 3.84 17.32
C ILE A 640 -1.62 5.34 17.34
N LEU A 641 -2.44 6.03 18.12
CA LEU A 641 -2.41 7.49 18.27
C LEU A 641 -1.41 7.88 19.34
N ALA A 642 -0.45 8.72 18.97
CA ALA A 642 0.42 9.44 19.87
C ALA A 642 -0.05 10.90 19.96
N VAL A 643 -0.23 11.41 21.18
CA VAL A 643 -0.57 12.79 21.48
C VAL A 643 0.51 13.34 22.40
N VAL A 644 1.18 14.40 21.98
CA VAL A 644 2.22 15.09 22.76
C VAL A 644 1.67 16.44 23.24
N SER A 645 2.05 16.84 24.46
CA SER A 645 1.67 18.13 25.04
C SER A 645 2.84 18.77 25.78
N ASP A 646 2.97 20.07 25.61
CA ASP A 646 3.89 20.97 26.31
C ASP A 646 3.22 21.64 27.54
N GLY A 647 1.95 21.31 27.80
CA GLY A 647 1.13 21.87 28.88
C GLY A 647 0.28 23.09 28.50
N SER A 648 0.50 23.68 27.33
CA SER A 648 -0.27 24.81 26.78
C SER A 648 -1.08 24.39 25.56
N SER A 649 -0.51 23.53 24.73
CA SER A 649 -1.01 23.04 23.45
C SER A 649 -0.78 21.52 23.32
N THR A 650 -1.31 20.93 22.25
CA THR A 650 -1.14 19.50 21.96
C THR A 650 -0.98 19.28 20.46
N GLY A 651 -0.04 18.43 20.07
CA GLY A 651 -0.03 17.85 18.73
C GLY A 651 -0.22 16.35 18.77
N SER A 652 -0.58 15.76 17.63
CA SER A 652 -0.86 14.33 17.56
C SER A 652 -0.52 13.75 16.20
N MET A 653 -0.14 12.47 16.20
CA MET A 653 0.04 11.65 15.01
C MET A 653 -0.50 10.26 15.28
N PHE A 654 -0.88 9.51 14.25
CA PHE A 654 -1.14 8.08 14.40
C PHE A 654 -0.49 7.27 13.29
N ASN A 655 -0.15 6.02 13.59
CA ASN A 655 0.24 5.04 12.59
C ASN A 655 -0.83 3.96 12.47
N ARG A 656 -1.13 3.55 11.23
CA ARG A 656 -2.09 2.48 10.96
C ARG A 656 -1.40 1.12 11.05
N ILE A 657 -2.07 0.15 11.64
CA ILE A 657 -1.64 -1.24 11.70
C ILE A 657 -2.71 -2.10 11.03
N ASN A 658 -2.35 -2.67 9.88
CA ASN A 658 -3.10 -3.75 9.27
C ASN A 658 -2.79 -5.06 9.99
N ILE A 659 -3.81 -5.88 10.22
CA ILE A 659 -3.65 -7.17 10.88
C ILE A 659 -3.98 -8.29 9.90
N THR A 660 -3.03 -9.20 9.75
CA THR A 660 -3.17 -10.41 8.94
C THR A 660 -3.27 -11.60 9.87
N ALA A 661 -4.45 -12.22 9.92
CA ALA A 661 -4.64 -13.52 10.56
C ALA A 661 -4.01 -14.64 9.72
N ILE A 662 -3.51 -15.68 10.39
CA ILE A 662 -3.03 -16.93 9.79
C ILE A 662 -4.14 -17.97 10.00
N ASP A 663 -4.29 -18.88 9.02
CA ASP A 663 -5.25 -19.99 9.09
C ASP A 663 -4.72 -21.10 10.01
N ASP A 664 -5.44 -21.38 11.09
CA ASP A 664 -5.16 -22.35 12.14
C ASP A 664 -5.73 -23.74 11.81
N PRO A 665 -5.02 -24.84 12.15
CA PRO A 665 -5.58 -26.17 12.00
C PRO A 665 -6.80 -26.42 12.91
N PRO A 666 -7.83 -27.16 12.44
CA PRO A 666 -8.91 -27.59 13.31
C PRO A 666 -8.40 -28.48 14.44
N THR A 667 -9.18 -28.61 15.51
CA THR A 667 -8.88 -29.50 16.63
C THR A 667 -9.97 -30.53 16.85
N LEU A 668 -9.58 -31.72 17.31
CA LEU A 668 -10.47 -32.77 17.76
C LEU A 668 -10.24 -33.06 19.25
N GLY A 669 -11.34 -33.14 19.99
CA GLY A 669 -11.35 -33.50 21.40
C GLY A 669 -12.54 -34.37 21.77
N GLY A 670 -12.70 -34.61 23.08
CA GLY A 670 -13.92 -35.23 23.63
C GLY A 670 -14.10 -36.72 23.36
N VAL A 671 -13.12 -37.44 22.81
CA VAL A 671 -13.22 -38.90 22.63
C VAL A 671 -13.18 -39.60 23.99
N GLU A 672 -14.05 -40.59 24.20
CA GLU A 672 -14.12 -41.34 25.45
C GLU A 672 -12.80 -42.07 25.75
N PRO A 673 -12.23 -41.96 26.97
CA PRO A 673 -10.92 -42.53 27.28
C PRO A 673 -10.94 -44.06 27.47
N ALA A 674 -12.11 -44.64 27.73
CA ALA A 674 -12.27 -46.08 27.87
C ALA A 674 -12.47 -46.74 26.49
N GLY A 675 -11.80 -47.88 26.28
CA GLY A 675 -11.99 -48.71 25.10
C GLY A 675 -13.45 -49.12 24.92
N LEU A 676 -13.90 -49.16 23.67
CA LEU A 676 -15.22 -49.67 23.30
C LEU A 676 -15.19 -51.19 23.37
N ALA A 677 -16.04 -51.82 24.17
CA ALA A 677 -16.21 -53.26 24.16
C ALA A 677 -17.01 -53.67 22.91
N TYR A 678 -16.54 -54.67 22.18
CA TYR A 678 -17.24 -55.29 21.06
C TYR A 678 -17.13 -56.81 21.20
N THR A 679 -18.25 -57.49 21.38
CA THR A 679 -18.32 -58.95 21.39
C THR A 679 -18.53 -59.43 19.96
N GLU A 680 -17.94 -60.56 19.61
CA GLU A 680 -18.25 -61.22 18.34
C GLU A 680 -19.77 -61.29 18.11
N ASN A 681 -20.17 -61.12 16.85
CA ASN A 681 -21.57 -61.12 16.43
C ASN A 681 -22.44 -59.96 16.98
N ASP A 682 -21.86 -59.01 17.71
CA ASP A 682 -22.55 -57.76 18.08
C ASP A 682 -22.99 -56.97 16.83
N PRO A 683 -24.11 -56.23 16.92
CA PRO A 683 -24.48 -55.29 15.86
C PRO A 683 -23.43 -54.19 15.71
N ALA A 684 -23.46 -53.50 14.55
CA ALA A 684 -22.59 -52.34 14.31
C ALA A 684 -22.75 -51.30 15.43
N THR A 685 -21.64 -50.95 16.09
CA THR A 685 -21.63 -50.17 17.32
C THR A 685 -20.94 -48.83 17.11
N ILE A 686 -21.53 -47.75 17.61
CA ILE A 686 -20.99 -46.38 17.49
C ILE A 686 -19.64 -46.28 18.20
N ILE A 687 -18.65 -45.71 17.50
CA ILE A 687 -17.27 -45.63 17.99
C ILE A 687 -17.07 -44.48 18.98
N SER A 688 -17.71 -43.33 18.81
CA SER A 688 -17.67 -42.24 19.80
C SER A 688 -18.97 -41.45 19.77
N SER A 689 -19.51 -41.17 20.94
CA SER A 689 -20.71 -40.34 21.12
C SER A 689 -20.38 -38.92 21.57
N THR A 690 -19.13 -38.69 21.98
CA THR A 690 -18.67 -37.45 22.61
C THR A 690 -17.61 -36.70 21.82
N ILE A 691 -17.06 -37.26 20.72
CA ILE A 691 -16.09 -36.56 19.86
C ILE A 691 -16.60 -35.16 19.45
N THR A 692 -15.74 -34.15 19.56
CA THR A 692 -16.04 -32.74 19.29
C THR A 692 -14.95 -32.13 18.40
N PRO A 693 -15.26 -31.76 17.14
CA PRO A 693 -14.42 -30.88 16.36
C PRO A 693 -14.60 -29.41 16.78
N ALA A 694 -13.52 -28.64 16.68
CA ALA A 694 -13.51 -27.19 16.81
C ALA A 694 -12.50 -26.60 15.82
N ASP A 695 -12.69 -25.36 15.44
CA ASP A 695 -11.78 -24.62 14.57
C ASP A 695 -11.89 -23.14 14.99
N LEU A 696 -10.75 -22.45 15.11
CA LEU A 696 -10.70 -21.12 15.73
C LEU A 696 -11.09 -20.01 14.76
N ASP A 697 -10.74 -20.15 13.48
CA ASP A 697 -10.99 -19.14 12.44
C ASP A 697 -12.11 -19.54 11.47
N SER A 698 -12.45 -20.83 11.42
CA SER A 698 -13.38 -21.38 10.45
C SER A 698 -14.66 -21.87 11.12
N THR A 699 -15.81 -21.62 10.48
CA THR A 699 -17.12 -22.14 10.96
C THR A 699 -17.51 -23.46 10.27
N SER A 700 -16.69 -23.94 9.35
CA SER A 700 -16.94 -25.11 8.50
C SER A 700 -15.70 -25.97 8.33
N LEU A 701 -15.91 -27.28 8.17
CA LEU A 701 -14.88 -28.25 7.82
C LEU A 701 -15.14 -28.81 6.42
N SER A 702 -14.12 -29.40 5.81
CA SER A 702 -14.10 -29.84 4.42
C SER A 702 -13.97 -31.35 4.24
N ALA A 703 -13.39 -32.06 5.21
CA ALA A 703 -13.26 -33.51 5.20
C ALA A 703 -13.03 -34.10 6.60
N ALA A 704 -13.21 -35.42 6.73
CA ALA A 704 -12.78 -36.20 7.87
C ALA A 704 -12.27 -37.59 7.45
N THR A 705 -11.17 -38.03 8.05
CA THR A 705 -10.60 -39.37 7.84
C THR A 705 -10.77 -40.20 9.10
N ILE A 706 -11.35 -41.38 8.97
CA ILE A 706 -11.48 -42.37 10.04
C ILE A 706 -10.77 -43.65 9.61
N ALA A 707 -9.84 -44.15 10.41
CA ALA A 707 -9.03 -45.30 10.05
C ALA A 707 -8.87 -46.28 11.20
N ILE A 708 -8.88 -47.59 10.91
CA ILE A 708 -8.42 -48.61 11.85
C ILE A 708 -6.88 -48.66 11.76
N ALA A 709 -6.23 -47.82 12.55
CA ALA A 709 -4.79 -47.55 12.48
C ALA A 709 -3.91 -48.68 13.03
N ALA A 710 -4.46 -49.58 13.87
CA ALA A 710 -3.75 -50.74 14.38
C ALA A 710 -4.63 -51.99 14.44
N ASN A 711 -4.01 -53.14 14.17
CA ASN A 711 -4.61 -54.48 14.19
C ASN A 711 -5.80 -54.68 13.24
N PHE A 712 -5.93 -53.84 12.21
CA PHE A 712 -6.93 -53.99 11.15
C PHE A 712 -6.85 -55.38 10.51
N GLN A 713 -7.97 -56.08 10.45
CA GLN A 713 -8.13 -57.37 9.78
C GLN A 713 -8.90 -57.18 8.48
N SER A 714 -8.17 -57.26 7.36
CA SER A 714 -8.76 -57.13 6.03
C SER A 714 -9.76 -58.25 5.78
N GLY A 715 -10.93 -57.89 5.26
CA GLY A 715 -12.03 -58.82 5.03
C GLY A 715 -12.90 -59.11 6.25
N GLU A 716 -12.50 -58.66 7.46
CA GLU A 716 -13.29 -58.86 8.68
C GLU A 716 -13.84 -57.55 9.24
N ASP A 717 -12.99 -56.54 9.39
CA ASP A 717 -13.34 -55.28 10.04
C ASP A 717 -13.98 -54.30 9.05
N VAL A 718 -15.06 -53.64 9.47
CA VAL A 718 -15.80 -52.66 8.67
C VAL A 718 -16.09 -51.41 9.49
N LEU A 719 -15.75 -50.24 8.94
CA LEU A 719 -16.28 -48.95 9.38
C LEU A 719 -17.45 -48.54 8.51
N ALA A 720 -18.56 -48.12 9.11
CA ALA A 720 -19.76 -47.70 8.38
C ALA A 720 -20.42 -46.49 9.03
N PHE A 721 -21.12 -45.70 8.22
CA PHE A 721 -21.93 -44.57 8.68
C PHE A 721 -23.36 -45.03 9.00
N GLN A 722 -23.88 -44.65 10.17
CA GLN A 722 -25.25 -44.94 10.59
C GLN A 722 -26.21 -43.79 10.19
N GLY A 723 -27.20 -44.10 9.36
CA GLY A 723 -28.26 -43.18 8.95
C GLY A 723 -27.88 -42.33 7.74
N ASP A 724 -28.60 -41.22 7.55
CA ASP A 724 -28.35 -40.29 6.46
C ASP A 724 -27.27 -39.27 6.84
N ALA A 725 -26.35 -39.01 5.91
CA ALA A 725 -25.30 -38.02 6.11
C ALA A 725 -25.90 -36.61 6.26
N PRO A 726 -25.38 -35.76 7.16
CA PRO A 726 -25.78 -34.36 7.23
C PRO A 726 -25.58 -33.65 5.89
N SER A 727 -26.47 -32.69 5.57
CA SER A 727 -26.39 -31.92 4.32
C SER A 727 -25.01 -31.27 4.14
N GLY A 728 -24.42 -31.46 2.97
CA GLY A 728 -23.07 -30.96 2.63
C GLY A 728 -21.93 -31.95 2.89
N ILE A 729 -22.20 -33.10 3.53
CA ILE A 729 -21.22 -34.17 3.77
C ILE A 729 -21.56 -35.37 2.89
N THR A 730 -20.56 -35.87 2.16
CA THR A 730 -20.61 -37.13 1.40
C THR A 730 -19.79 -38.17 2.14
N VAL A 731 -20.40 -39.33 2.41
CA VAL A 731 -19.72 -40.48 3.00
C VAL A 731 -19.13 -41.33 1.87
N GLY A 732 -17.81 -41.49 1.86
CA GLY A 732 -17.11 -42.37 0.92
C GLY A 732 -17.32 -43.85 1.24
N SER A 733 -16.89 -44.72 0.33
CA SER A 733 -16.82 -46.16 0.61
C SER A 733 -15.66 -46.47 1.56
N PHE A 734 -15.87 -47.37 2.52
CA PHE A 734 -14.80 -47.94 3.32
C PHE A 734 -13.85 -48.76 2.44
N ASP A 735 -12.55 -48.47 2.53
CA ASP A 735 -11.52 -49.23 1.83
C ASP A 735 -11.12 -50.46 2.66
N THR A 736 -11.54 -51.64 2.19
CA THR A 736 -11.33 -52.93 2.85
C THR A 736 -9.87 -53.39 2.86
N ASN A 737 -8.98 -52.74 2.11
CA ASN A 737 -7.55 -53.05 2.10
C ASN A 737 -6.77 -52.17 3.08
N THR A 738 -7.19 -50.91 3.24
CA THR A 738 -6.46 -49.93 4.06
C THR A 738 -7.14 -49.63 5.41
N GLY A 739 -8.39 -50.03 5.58
CA GLY A 739 -9.14 -49.79 6.81
C GLY A 739 -9.61 -48.34 6.98
N VAL A 740 -9.73 -47.58 5.89
CA VAL A 740 -10.02 -46.14 5.89
C VAL A 740 -11.43 -45.84 5.38
N LEU A 741 -12.15 -44.99 6.11
CA LEU A 741 -13.41 -44.36 5.70
C LEU A 741 -13.20 -42.84 5.61
N GLN A 742 -13.54 -42.26 4.45
CA GLN A 742 -13.44 -40.84 4.19
C GLN A 742 -14.80 -40.16 4.18
N LEU A 743 -14.91 -38.99 4.81
CA LEU A 743 -16.01 -38.05 4.67
C LEU A 743 -15.50 -36.81 3.94
N THR A 744 -16.24 -36.32 2.96
CA THR A 744 -15.85 -35.15 2.15
C THR A 744 -16.99 -34.17 1.96
N GLY A 745 -16.69 -32.88 1.85
CA GLY A 745 -17.64 -31.82 1.52
C GLY A 745 -17.67 -30.71 2.57
N THR A 746 -17.89 -29.47 2.14
CA THR A 746 -17.89 -28.32 3.05
C THR A 746 -19.20 -28.23 3.83
N ALA A 747 -19.11 -28.39 5.15
CA ALA A 747 -20.26 -28.33 6.06
C ALA A 747 -19.87 -27.71 7.41
N SER A 748 -20.86 -27.30 8.20
CA SER A 748 -20.59 -26.68 9.51
C SER A 748 -19.90 -27.64 10.48
N ILE A 749 -19.16 -27.09 11.46
CA ILE A 749 -18.55 -27.89 12.54
C ILE A 749 -19.59 -28.79 13.23
N ALA A 750 -20.80 -28.28 13.47
CA ALA A 750 -21.88 -29.05 14.07
C ALA A 750 -22.34 -30.24 13.20
N ALA A 751 -22.33 -30.09 11.88
CA ALA A 751 -22.66 -31.18 10.95
C ALA A 751 -21.59 -32.26 10.96
N TYR A 752 -20.31 -31.89 10.93
CA TYR A 752 -19.20 -32.85 11.06
C TYR A 752 -19.17 -33.53 12.43
N GLN A 753 -19.49 -32.82 13.51
CA GLN A 753 -19.64 -33.41 14.84
C GLN A 753 -20.72 -34.50 14.83
N ALA A 754 -21.89 -34.22 14.25
CA ALA A 754 -22.96 -35.20 14.14
C ALA A 754 -22.52 -36.40 13.28
N ALA A 755 -21.84 -36.16 12.16
CA ALA A 755 -21.36 -37.21 11.28
C ALA A 755 -20.34 -38.13 11.94
N LEU A 756 -19.34 -37.57 12.64
CA LEU A 756 -18.33 -38.34 13.37
C LEU A 756 -18.95 -39.21 14.47
N ARG A 757 -20.03 -38.73 15.10
CA ARG A 757 -20.80 -39.47 16.12
C ARG A 757 -21.73 -40.54 15.56
N SER A 758 -21.82 -40.67 14.24
CA SER A 758 -22.59 -41.70 13.53
C SER A 758 -21.70 -42.81 12.94
N ILE A 759 -20.37 -42.75 13.16
CA ILE A 759 -19.46 -43.80 12.67
C ILE A 759 -19.55 -45.03 13.58
N THR A 760 -19.74 -46.18 12.95
CA THR A 760 -19.89 -47.49 13.60
C THR A 760 -18.78 -48.43 13.19
N TYR A 761 -18.43 -49.34 14.10
CA TYR A 761 -17.55 -50.47 13.85
C TYR A 761 -18.35 -51.76 13.86
N ARG A 762 -18.00 -52.68 12.95
CA ARG A 762 -18.48 -54.07 12.92
C ARG A 762 -17.35 -55.00 12.50
N ASN A 763 -17.25 -56.17 13.12
CA ASN A 763 -16.46 -57.29 12.62
C ASN A 763 -17.40 -58.34 12.03
N THR A 764 -17.01 -58.95 10.91
CA THR A 764 -17.81 -59.90 10.11
C THR A 764 -17.33 -61.35 10.19
N SER A 765 -16.25 -61.61 10.93
CA SER A 765 -15.72 -62.95 11.20
C SER A 765 -16.45 -63.56 12.39
N ASP A 766 -16.78 -64.85 12.29
CA ASP A 766 -17.23 -65.68 13.42
C ASP A 766 -16.04 -66.14 14.29
N ALA A 767 -14.79 -65.89 13.87
CA ALA A 767 -13.60 -66.17 14.67
C ALA A 767 -12.65 -64.96 14.72
N PRO A 768 -13.08 -63.81 15.25
CA PRO A 768 -12.31 -62.58 15.16
C PRO A 768 -11.06 -62.60 16.03
N SER A 769 -9.99 -61.97 15.54
CA SER A 769 -8.78 -61.74 16.35
C SER A 769 -9.09 -60.91 17.61
N ALA A 770 -8.69 -61.42 18.77
CA ALA A 770 -8.80 -60.74 20.07
C ALA A 770 -7.85 -59.54 20.26
N ALA A 771 -6.99 -59.24 19.28
CA ALA A 771 -6.13 -58.05 19.34
C ALA A 771 -6.98 -56.77 19.26
N PRO A 772 -6.82 -55.80 20.17
CA PRO A 772 -7.66 -54.59 20.17
C PRO A 772 -7.43 -53.76 18.90
N ARG A 773 -8.51 -53.20 18.33
CA ARG A 773 -8.42 -52.28 17.19
C ARG A 773 -8.20 -50.86 17.69
N LEU A 774 -7.29 -50.11 17.07
CA LEU A 774 -7.13 -48.68 17.37
C LEU A 774 -7.73 -47.86 16.25
N VAL A 775 -8.86 -47.20 16.50
CA VAL A 775 -9.53 -46.34 15.52
C VAL A 775 -9.05 -44.90 15.71
N ALA A 776 -8.59 -44.28 14.63
CA ALA A 776 -8.05 -42.94 14.60
C ALA A 776 -8.95 -42.00 13.78
N PHE A 777 -9.09 -40.76 14.23
CA PHE A 777 -9.90 -39.72 13.61
C PHE A 777 -9.06 -38.47 13.36
N THR A 778 -9.24 -37.87 12.18
CA THR A 778 -8.81 -36.50 11.83
C THR A 778 -9.91 -35.77 11.07
N VAL A 779 -9.94 -34.44 11.17
CA VAL A 779 -10.77 -33.56 10.34
C VAL A 779 -9.90 -32.55 9.60
N GLN A 780 -10.43 -31.94 8.54
CA GLN A 780 -9.71 -30.96 7.73
C GLN A 780 -10.55 -29.70 7.49
N SER A 781 -9.91 -28.53 7.58
CA SER A 781 -10.42 -27.25 7.09
C SER A 781 -9.51 -26.79 5.95
N GLY A 782 -10.02 -26.78 4.71
CA GLY A 782 -9.19 -26.54 3.53
C GLY A 782 -8.01 -27.51 3.43
N ALA A 783 -6.77 -26.99 3.53
CA ALA A 783 -5.55 -27.79 3.50
C ALA A 783 -5.05 -28.22 4.90
N GLN A 784 -5.58 -27.63 5.97
CA GLN A 784 -5.14 -27.91 7.34
C GLN A 784 -5.78 -29.19 7.87
N VAL A 785 -5.03 -29.94 8.68
CA VAL A 785 -5.46 -31.22 9.27
C VAL A 785 -5.40 -31.13 10.79
N SER A 786 -6.41 -31.64 11.46
CA SER A 786 -6.46 -31.63 12.91
C SER A 786 -5.42 -32.49 13.60
N ASN A 787 -5.28 -32.30 14.91
CA ASN A 787 -4.65 -33.32 15.76
C ASN A 787 -5.33 -34.69 15.59
N LEU A 788 -4.54 -35.75 15.80
CA LEU A 788 -5.01 -37.13 15.78
C LEU A 788 -5.63 -37.49 17.13
N VAL A 789 -6.88 -37.97 17.12
CA VAL A 789 -7.50 -38.59 18.30
C VAL A 789 -7.79 -40.06 18.02
N THR A 790 -7.64 -40.91 19.03
CA THR A 790 -7.79 -42.36 18.89
C THR A 790 -8.71 -42.95 19.95
N ARG A 791 -9.41 -44.03 19.61
CA ARG A 791 -10.14 -44.86 20.56
C ARG A 791 -9.86 -46.34 20.30
N GLU A 792 -9.63 -47.09 21.38
CA GLU A 792 -9.49 -48.54 21.32
C GLU A 792 -10.85 -49.23 21.21
N ILE A 793 -10.92 -50.33 20.47
CA ILE A 793 -12.04 -51.29 20.45
C ILE A 793 -11.50 -52.64 20.93
N ALA A 794 -11.99 -53.10 22.08
CA ALA A 794 -11.65 -54.39 22.66
C ALA A 794 -12.58 -55.47 22.09
N VAL A 795 -12.04 -56.26 21.16
CA VAL A 795 -12.78 -57.34 20.50
C VAL A 795 -12.72 -58.61 21.35
N THR A 796 -13.89 -59.12 21.74
CA THR A 796 -14.02 -60.36 22.52
C THR A 796 -14.59 -61.46 21.63
N PRO A 797 -13.78 -62.41 21.14
CA PRO A 797 -14.28 -63.58 20.45
C PRO A 797 -15.11 -64.45 21.40
N THR A 798 -16.19 -65.02 20.88
CA THR A 798 -17.00 -66.03 21.56
C THR A 798 -16.59 -67.43 21.12
N ALA A 799 -16.91 -68.43 21.93
CA ALA A 799 -16.61 -69.81 21.58
C ALA A 799 -17.71 -70.33 20.66
N ASP A 800 -17.36 -70.63 19.41
CA ASP A 800 -18.26 -71.29 18.48
C ASP A 800 -18.52 -72.75 18.85
N ASP A 801 -19.72 -73.23 18.51
CA ASP A 801 -20.01 -74.66 18.52
C ASP A 801 -19.08 -75.39 17.53
N PRO A 802 -18.51 -76.56 17.89
CA PRO A 802 -17.66 -77.31 16.97
C PRO A 802 -18.45 -77.71 15.72
N VAL A 803 -18.12 -77.09 14.59
CA VAL A 803 -18.69 -77.46 13.29
C VAL A 803 -17.96 -78.69 12.77
N ILE A 804 -18.71 -79.77 12.52
CA ILE A 804 -18.22 -80.89 11.71
C ILE A 804 -18.14 -80.37 10.27
N SER A 805 -16.94 -79.95 9.87
CA SER A 805 -16.62 -79.75 8.44
C SER A 805 -16.50 -81.14 7.81
N PHE A 806 -17.48 -81.53 6.99
CA PHE A 806 -17.31 -82.66 6.10
C PHE A 806 -16.32 -82.24 5.02
N ASP A 807 -15.06 -82.64 5.18
CA ASP A 807 -14.14 -82.71 4.06
C ASP A 807 -14.77 -83.66 3.02
N ALA A 808 -14.86 -83.22 1.76
CA ALA A 808 -15.52 -83.98 0.71
C ALA A 808 -14.63 -85.19 0.34
N VAL A 809 -14.75 -86.27 1.12
CA VAL A 809 -14.24 -87.58 0.77
C VAL A 809 -15.44 -88.51 0.53
N GLN A 810 -15.76 -88.61 -0.76
CA GLN A 810 -15.95 -89.85 -1.51
C GLN A 810 -16.86 -90.90 -0.87
N PHE A 811 -18.08 -91.01 -1.41
CA PHE A 811 -18.78 -92.28 -1.38
C PHE A 811 -18.04 -93.28 -2.28
N VAL A 812 -17.89 -94.52 -1.80
CA VAL A 812 -17.36 -95.69 -2.52
C VAL A 812 -18.07 -95.90 -3.87
N ASP A 813 -19.28 -95.37 -4.06
CA ASP A 813 -20.06 -95.47 -5.30
C ASP A 813 -19.49 -94.64 -6.47
N GLU A 814 -18.73 -93.56 -6.24
CA GLU A 814 -18.15 -92.76 -7.34
C GLU A 814 -16.93 -93.42 -7.99
N LEU A 815 -16.21 -94.28 -7.26
CA LEU A 815 -15.10 -95.07 -7.81
C LEU A 815 -15.57 -96.25 -8.68
N GLN A 816 -16.88 -96.53 -8.75
CA GLN A 816 -17.45 -97.61 -9.56
C GLN A 816 -17.79 -97.20 -11.01
N ASN A 817 -17.69 -95.91 -11.37
CA ASN A 817 -18.25 -95.37 -12.62
C ASN A 817 -17.24 -94.62 -13.53
N ASP A 818 -15.93 -94.83 -13.37
CA ASP A 818 -14.93 -94.23 -14.27
C ASP A 818 -14.59 -95.18 -15.44
N ASP A 819 -14.69 -94.70 -16.70
CA ASP A 819 -14.70 -95.45 -17.97
C ASP A 819 -13.31 -96.02 -18.38
N GLY A 820 -12.47 -96.45 -17.43
CA GLY A 820 -11.13 -97.01 -17.64
C GLY A 820 -11.10 -98.52 -17.92
N PRO A 821 -10.05 -99.05 -18.60
CA PRO A 821 -10.02 -100.43 -19.13
C PRO A 821 -9.80 -101.56 -18.10
N HIS A 822 -9.87 -101.29 -16.80
CA HIS A 822 -9.71 -102.31 -15.73
C HIS A 822 -10.96 -102.32 -14.83
N LEU A 823 -11.95 -103.09 -15.26
CA LEU A 823 -13.19 -103.37 -14.53
C LEU A 823 -12.88 -104.26 -13.30
N GLY A 824 -12.94 -103.76 -12.07
CA GLY A 824 -12.76 -104.67 -10.92
C GLY A 824 -12.60 -104.12 -9.50
N LEU A 825 -12.88 -102.85 -9.20
CA LEU A 825 -12.90 -102.38 -7.80
C LEU A 825 -14.21 -102.79 -7.09
N ASN A 826 -14.60 -104.07 -7.15
CA ASN A 826 -15.84 -104.57 -6.54
C ASN A 826 -15.78 -104.59 -5.00
N SER A 827 -14.58 -104.45 -4.44
CA SER A 827 -14.34 -104.39 -2.99
C SER A 827 -13.03 -103.65 -2.69
N VAL A 828 -13.11 -102.34 -2.50
CA VAL A 828 -12.00 -101.52 -1.99
C VAL A 828 -11.79 -101.84 -0.51
N TRP A 829 -10.56 -102.17 -0.12
CA TRP A 829 -10.24 -102.53 1.27
C TRP A 829 -9.47 -101.45 2.02
N ASP A 830 -8.50 -100.84 1.36
CA ASP A 830 -7.74 -99.74 1.95
C ASP A 830 -7.25 -98.78 0.87
N VAL A 831 -7.04 -97.53 1.29
CA VAL A 831 -6.56 -96.44 0.45
C VAL A 831 -5.43 -95.70 1.15
N ALA A 832 -4.38 -95.37 0.41
CA ALA A 832 -3.29 -94.51 0.89
C ALA A 832 -3.18 -93.27 0.01
N THR A 833 -3.03 -92.10 0.64
CA THR A 833 -2.80 -90.83 -0.06
C THR A 833 -1.44 -90.26 0.29
N THR A 834 -0.79 -89.64 -0.69
CA THR A 834 0.40 -88.81 -0.42
C THR A 834 0.02 -87.62 0.46
N SER A 835 0.97 -87.08 1.20
CA SER A 835 0.76 -85.93 2.08
C SER A 835 0.28 -84.67 1.33
N ASP A 836 0.59 -84.57 0.04
CA ASP A 836 0.11 -83.50 -0.84
C ASP A 836 -1.27 -83.76 -1.47
N GLY A 837 -1.88 -84.92 -1.20
CA GLY A 837 -3.22 -85.30 -1.66
C GLY A 837 -3.35 -85.56 -3.17
N LYS A 838 -2.25 -85.50 -3.94
CA LYS A 838 -2.29 -85.63 -5.41
C LYS A 838 -2.33 -87.06 -5.91
N TRP A 839 -1.90 -88.03 -5.10
CA TRP A 839 -1.84 -89.43 -5.48
C TRP A 839 -2.65 -90.28 -4.52
N LEU A 840 -3.47 -91.16 -5.08
CA LEU A 840 -4.32 -92.09 -4.36
C LEU A 840 -3.99 -93.53 -4.80
N TYR A 841 -3.67 -94.37 -3.84
CA TYR A 841 -3.32 -95.77 -4.03
C TYR A 841 -4.43 -96.64 -3.44
N VAL A 842 -5.02 -97.51 -4.25
CA VAL A 842 -6.23 -98.28 -3.91
C VAL A 842 -5.95 -99.78 -4.02
N THR A 843 -6.33 -100.53 -2.98
CA THR A 843 -6.21 -102.00 -2.94
C THR A 843 -7.59 -102.70 -3.07
N ALA A 844 -7.67 -103.78 -3.87
CA ALA A 844 -8.90 -104.55 -4.14
C ALA A 844 -8.67 -106.07 -4.16
N ARG A 845 -9.76 -106.87 -4.16
CA ARG A 845 -9.76 -108.32 -3.86
C ARG A 845 -10.31 -109.27 -4.97
N ASP A 846 -10.67 -108.80 -6.17
CA ASP A 846 -11.29 -109.67 -7.18
C ASP A 846 -10.44 -109.79 -8.48
N SER A 847 -10.50 -111.01 -9.04
CA SER A 847 -9.92 -111.66 -10.25
C SER A 847 -8.54 -111.24 -10.80
N ASP A 848 -8.06 -110.03 -10.54
CA ASP A 848 -6.78 -109.53 -11.04
C ASP A 848 -5.83 -109.03 -9.91
N ASP A 849 -6.24 -109.10 -8.63
CA ASP A 849 -5.41 -108.91 -7.40
C ASP A 849 -4.21 -107.95 -7.53
N GLY A 850 -4.48 -106.66 -7.71
CA GLY A 850 -3.44 -105.65 -7.94
C GLY A 850 -3.66 -104.29 -7.27
N LEU A 851 -2.58 -103.52 -7.19
CA LEU A 851 -2.58 -102.14 -6.67
C LEU A 851 -2.92 -101.16 -7.80
N THR A 852 -3.96 -100.35 -7.61
CA THR A 852 -4.33 -99.31 -8.59
C THR A 852 -3.91 -97.94 -8.10
N VAL A 853 -3.34 -97.13 -8.99
CA VAL A 853 -2.89 -95.77 -8.70
C VAL A 853 -3.71 -94.78 -9.50
N TYR A 854 -4.26 -93.81 -8.79
CA TYR A 854 -4.96 -92.66 -9.34
C TYR A 854 -4.20 -91.39 -9.03
N ARG A 855 -4.29 -90.42 -9.94
CA ARG A 855 -3.88 -89.04 -9.71
C ARG A 855 -5.13 -88.20 -9.51
N ARG A 856 -5.15 -87.43 -8.43
CA ARG A 856 -6.19 -86.45 -8.13
C ARG A 856 -5.83 -85.11 -8.73
N ASP A 857 -6.76 -84.51 -9.45
CA ASP A 857 -6.67 -83.11 -9.83
C ASP A 857 -6.92 -82.22 -8.61
N ALA A 858 -6.00 -81.30 -8.32
CA ALA A 858 -6.00 -80.53 -7.08
C ALA A 858 -7.12 -79.48 -7.03
N ASP A 859 -7.62 -79.05 -8.19
CA ASP A 859 -8.61 -77.98 -8.29
C ASP A 859 -10.04 -78.55 -8.39
N THR A 860 -10.20 -79.68 -9.07
CA THR A 860 -11.52 -80.29 -9.35
C THR A 860 -11.82 -81.50 -8.48
N GLY A 861 -10.81 -82.13 -7.87
CA GLY A 861 -10.97 -83.37 -7.10
C GLY A 861 -11.20 -84.61 -7.95
N GLU A 862 -11.24 -84.48 -9.28
CA GLU A 862 -11.41 -85.59 -10.23
C GLU A 862 -10.25 -86.60 -10.08
N LEU A 863 -10.58 -87.89 -9.98
CA LEU A 863 -9.59 -88.96 -9.99
C LEU A 863 -9.36 -89.41 -11.42
N ARG A 864 -8.09 -89.56 -11.80
CA ARG A 864 -7.69 -90.11 -13.09
C ARG A 864 -6.83 -91.33 -12.87
N PHE A 865 -7.20 -92.45 -13.50
CA PHE A 865 -6.36 -93.64 -13.50
C PHE A 865 -4.97 -93.33 -14.04
N VAL A 866 -3.93 -93.79 -13.34
CA VAL A 866 -2.53 -93.62 -13.75
C VAL A 866 -1.93 -94.94 -14.16
N THR A 867 -1.95 -95.92 -13.26
CA THR A 867 -1.35 -97.23 -13.52
C THR A 867 -1.93 -98.28 -12.60
N TRP A 868 -1.68 -99.53 -12.96
CA TRP A 868 -2.03 -100.69 -12.18
C TRP A 868 -0.91 -101.74 -12.23
N TYR A 869 -0.78 -102.52 -11.16
CA TYR A 869 0.29 -103.51 -10.97
C TYR A 869 -0.29 -104.93 -10.86
N GLU A 870 0.00 -105.79 -11.84
CA GLU A 870 -0.37 -107.23 -11.88
C GLU A 870 0.58 -108.13 -11.08
N GLN A 871 0.03 -109.26 -10.61
CA GLN A 871 0.71 -110.34 -9.93
C GLN A 871 1.88 -110.98 -10.73
N ASP A 872 1.85 -111.03 -12.07
CA ASP A 872 2.74 -111.94 -12.84
C ASP A 872 3.72 -111.30 -13.85
N ALA A 873 3.86 -109.96 -13.92
CA ALA A 873 4.67 -109.33 -14.98
C ALA A 873 5.96 -108.60 -14.54
N GLN A 874 6.21 -108.35 -13.25
CA GLN A 874 7.44 -107.66 -12.81
C GLN A 874 8.09 -108.33 -11.60
N ALA A 875 9.42 -108.50 -11.69
CA ALA A 875 10.23 -109.27 -10.76
C ALA A 875 10.14 -108.75 -9.31
N GLY A 876 9.34 -109.41 -8.47
CA GLY A 876 9.29 -109.14 -7.02
C GLY A 876 8.00 -109.54 -6.29
N PHE A 877 6.90 -109.84 -7.00
CA PHE A 877 5.56 -109.97 -6.42
C PHE A 877 5.01 -111.41 -6.41
N THR A 878 5.70 -112.38 -5.81
CA THR A 878 5.31 -113.81 -5.97
C THR A 878 4.22 -114.36 -5.04
N THR A 879 3.59 -113.56 -4.17
CA THR A 879 2.43 -114.00 -3.36
C THR A 879 1.58 -112.79 -2.93
N LEU A 880 0.58 -112.39 -3.72
CA LEU A 880 -0.29 -111.25 -3.45
C LEU A 880 -1.78 -111.63 -3.34
N ASP A 881 -2.10 -112.86 -2.96
CA ASP A 881 -3.50 -113.36 -2.93
C ASP A 881 -4.44 -112.63 -1.93
N THR A 882 -3.98 -111.59 -1.21
CA THR A 882 -4.78 -110.84 -0.22
C THR A 882 -4.15 -109.50 0.17
N LEU A 883 -4.14 -108.45 -0.68
CA LEU A 883 -3.79 -107.11 -0.19
C LEU A 883 -4.82 -106.61 0.83
N ARG A 884 -4.34 -106.08 1.97
CA ARG A 884 -5.18 -105.73 3.14
C ARG A 884 -5.03 -104.29 3.59
N ALA A 885 -3.85 -103.73 3.43
CA ALA A 885 -3.57 -102.36 3.82
C ALA A 885 -2.50 -101.74 2.93
N ALA A 886 -2.60 -100.44 2.72
CA ALA A 886 -1.59 -99.63 2.06
C ALA A 886 -1.21 -98.47 2.97
N LEU A 887 0.09 -98.27 3.18
CA LEU A 887 0.63 -97.20 4.03
C LEU A 887 1.72 -96.48 3.28
N ILE A 888 1.62 -95.16 3.18
CA ILE A 888 2.68 -94.31 2.63
C ILE A 888 3.62 -93.89 3.77
N SER A 889 4.92 -93.90 3.51
CA SER A 889 5.89 -93.33 4.44
C SER A 889 5.64 -91.83 4.64
N PRO A 890 5.95 -91.26 5.82
CA PRO A 890 5.72 -89.83 6.08
C PRO A 890 6.42 -88.85 5.13
N ASP A 891 7.41 -89.33 4.36
CA ASP A 891 8.13 -88.56 3.35
C ASP A 891 7.63 -88.80 1.91
N ASP A 892 6.51 -89.51 1.74
CA ASP A 892 5.89 -89.89 0.46
C ASP A 892 6.80 -90.71 -0.49
N ARG A 893 7.93 -91.23 0.00
CA ARG A 893 8.92 -91.93 -0.84
C ARG A 893 8.70 -93.43 -0.96
N PHE A 894 7.99 -94.05 -0.02
CA PHE A 894 7.78 -95.50 0.02
C PHE A 894 6.31 -95.83 0.23
N LEU A 895 5.82 -96.82 -0.52
CA LEU A 895 4.50 -97.41 -0.31
C LEU A 895 4.68 -98.82 0.27
N TYR A 896 4.20 -98.99 1.51
CA TYR A 896 4.12 -100.28 2.17
C TYR A 896 2.78 -100.90 1.90
N VAL A 897 2.77 -102.05 1.22
CA VAL A 897 1.54 -102.80 0.96
C VAL A 897 1.58 -104.11 1.75
N PHE A 898 0.53 -104.38 2.52
CA PHE A 898 0.45 -105.52 3.43
C PHE A 898 -0.47 -106.61 2.86
N ALA A 899 0.02 -107.85 2.86
CA ALA A 899 -0.73 -109.04 2.43
C ALA A 899 -0.95 -110.07 3.56
N GLU A 900 -2.00 -110.89 3.47
CA GLU A 900 -2.31 -111.94 4.46
C GLU A 900 -1.38 -113.15 4.29
N GLY A 901 -0.24 -113.15 4.97
CA GLY A 901 0.75 -114.23 4.87
C GLY A 901 2.21 -113.80 5.07
N SER A 902 2.50 -113.17 6.22
CA SER A 902 3.82 -112.87 6.80
C SER A 902 4.97 -112.31 5.93
N GLN A 903 4.75 -111.76 4.73
CA GLN A 903 5.79 -111.01 4.02
C GLN A 903 5.31 -109.58 3.72
N THR A 904 5.96 -108.60 4.34
CA THR A 904 5.83 -107.18 3.98
C THR A 904 6.63 -106.95 2.71
N LEU A 905 6.01 -106.39 1.68
CA LEU A 905 6.70 -105.99 0.46
C LEU A 905 6.95 -104.48 0.47
N ASN A 906 8.17 -104.08 0.15
CA ASN A 906 8.55 -102.68 -0.05
C ASN A 906 8.47 -102.42 -1.57
N VAL A 907 7.58 -101.51 -1.99
CA VAL A 907 7.41 -101.14 -3.41
C VAL A 907 7.90 -99.72 -3.65
#